data_AF-A0A812W8P1-F1
#
_entry.id   AF-A0A812W8P1-F1
#
_cell.length_a   1.000
_cell.length_b   1.000
_cell.length_c   1.000
_cell.angle_alpha   90.00
_cell.angle_beta   90.00
_cell.angle_gamma   90.00
#
_symmetry.space_group_name_H-M   'P 1'
#
loop_
_entity.id
_entity.type
_entity.pdbx_description
1 polymer ?
#
loop_
_entity_poly.entity_id
_entity_poly.type
_entity_poly.pdbx_seq_one_letter_code
_entity_poly.pdbx_strand_id
1 'polypeptide(L)'
;MAAWKRLEASVVAWRKTTVEAGLGRSKFLVSDWTSDAFTSKTISSALFMFFATFTSTLALGEHITESTNGLIGLNEYLMMNSLAGMAHSVLGCQPLLVLRPTGPITLLFEKLLDFANQHSLPFWPFFAWTGLFVGLLMFLISAFELCKHVRHLSLFTENIFATFIGMVYINDGIQGMIRLWGEGTQVSYGSSAAASKLLTLNMTIGFTALTLWLSTLQSSKLLTFKGRMFLKDYALTISLFVSIFAARYLNQGLFPVTFIDTKTSGFNTTSDRPWNTDLTAISGRGVLCAALAAFPVVVFFYLDQNISSSLCQKPEMKLSKGSYYHSSFACMAFFNTVGPLFGLPFVTGSLPHSPQFVLSLAETDEEHRITRVRENRLAPLLCYFLIGLPLLAPSLLEHVPKAAVFGTLIFVGIDGIQSTQLYERVLLMVTDPRFFPKTGPFANVPLSSLHLYTLIQIALVAACWMVNADFGLYFPLFFISLVPVRWFVVPYLFTKQVLDDLDHGLDVKEEDAKGTCAAYGCTSSYKPESRCQCNSQCADFGNCCDDYVATCTASTTSSSSEATAPATPATSAPSVSPGPPERSSRYRLKWSAQGESFFDNWNFLWEDHNHGSAQYLLEPEAKEESVIEATRNFAIIRAGRRSPKYKYKRMTTRMESKRSWKYFLTLIKFSHVPYGCGVWPALFTLAPNVPWPNGGELDILEYVNMDVSKASFHTGGECKLSAEKVNKYGPMPDRNNMDYDCVTDYPDRLGCAPNKWMKSGTEWAHSPGILATQWTESFLKIFYIPEHEIPQDILADNPSPDKTWDDRWLFSYYPFTGTKCIFEEQKLMMQINFCGDWAGKVWGADGNCNWRVPNCRAVDPLAEYAPDQDCCTQWIWDENDRFGTETYLKERAFFNISYIKVFQ
;
A
#
# COMPACT_ATOMS: atom_id res chain seq x y z
N MET A 1 -40.63 16.17 -12.98
CA MET A 1 -40.42 14.88 -13.67
C MET A 1 -38.94 14.46 -13.77
N ALA A 2 -38.03 15.29 -14.29
CA ALA A 2 -36.59 14.91 -14.39
C ALA A 2 -35.90 14.70 -13.02
N ALA A 3 -36.22 15.52 -12.01
CA ALA A 3 -35.75 15.32 -10.64
C ALA A 3 -36.30 14.01 -10.01
N TRP A 4 -37.53 13.64 -10.34
CA TRP A 4 -38.17 12.40 -9.87
C TRP A 4 -37.51 11.16 -10.48
N LYS A 5 -37.21 11.18 -11.79
CA LYS A 5 -36.45 10.11 -12.45
C LYS A 5 -35.02 9.98 -11.94
N ARG A 6 -34.36 11.08 -11.56
CA ARG A 6 -33.05 11.04 -10.89
C ARG A 6 -33.15 10.44 -9.49
N LEU A 7 -34.21 10.77 -8.74
CA LEU A 7 -34.49 10.17 -7.43
C LEU A 7 -34.76 8.67 -7.54
N GLU A 8 -35.56 8.22 -8.51
CA GLU A 8 -35.78 6.79 -8.77
C GLU A 8 -34.48 6.08 -9.15
N ALA A 9 -33.65 6.65 -10.03
CA ALA A 9 -32.36 6.09 -10.38
C ALA A 9 -31.41 6.01 -9.18
N SER A 10 -31.41 7.01 -8.30
CA SER A 10 -30.64 7.01 -7.04
C SER A 10 -31.18 5.99 -6.03
N VAL A 11 -32.48 5.78 -5.93
CA VAL A 11 -33.10 4.77 -5.06
C VAL A 11 -32.80 3.34 -5.56
N VAL A 12 -32.80 3.14 -6.89
CA VAL A 12 -32.41 1.86 -7.50
C VAL A 12 -30.91 1.59 -7.31
N ALA A 13 -30.05 2.60 -7.47
CA ALA A 13 -28.63 2.50 -7.16
C ALA A 13 -28.38 2.21 -5.67
N TRP A 14 -29.07 2.90 -4.76
CA TRP A 14 -29.02 2.63 -3.31
C TRP A 14 -29.37 1.18 -2.96
N ARG A 15 -30.44 0.66 -3.57
CA ARG A 15 -30.87 -0.73 -3.38
C ARG A 15 -29.77 -1.70 -3.86
N LYS A 16 -29.10 -1.40 -4.97
CA LYS A 16 -28.02 -2.21 -5.50
C LYS A 16 -26.77 -2.16 -4.61
N THR A 17 -26.38 -1.00 -4.10
CA THR A 17 -25.06 -0.85 -3.48
C THR A 17 -25.08 -0.98 -1.95
N THR A 18 -26.16 -0.57 -1.27
CA THR A 18 -26.24 -0.67 0.21
C THR A 18 -26.94 -1.96 0.66
N VAL A 19 -28.04 -2.34 -0.02
CA VAL A 19 -28.77 -3.56 0.32
C VAL A 19 -28.06 -4.79 -0.21
N GLU A 20 -27.53 -4.79 -1.45
CA GLU A 20 -26.74 -5.96 -1.92
C GLU A 20 -25.37 -6.07 -1.25
N ALA A 21 -24.74 -4.96 -0.83
CA ALA A 21 -23.53 -5.04 0.01
C ALA A 21 -23.84 -5.60 1.41
N GLY A 22 -24.95 -5.18 2.03
CA GLY A 22 -25.45 -5.78 3.28
C GLY A 22 -25.76 -7.28 3.13
N LEU A 23 -26.40 -7.68 2.02
CA LEU A 23 -26.64 -9.08 1.67
C LEU A 23 -25.32 -9.83 1.37
N GLY A 24 -24.35 -9.19 0.75
CA GLY A 24 -23.00 -9.71 0.53
C GLY A 24 -22.28 -10.00 1.85
N ARG A 25 -22.35 -9.07 2.82
CA ARG A 25 -21.80 -9.28 4.17
C ARG A 25 -22.56 -10.33 4.96
N SER A 26 -23.87 -10.47 4.76
CA SER A 26 -24.71 -11.44 5.49
C SER A 26 -24.21 -12.89 5.33
N LYS A 27 -23.59 -13.22 4.19
CA LYS A 27 -22.96 -14.53 3.93
C LYS A 27 -21.83 -14.85 4.90
N PHE A 28 -21.17 -13.84 5.46
CA PHE A 28 -20.07 -13.99 6.42
C PHE A 28 -20.52 -13.86 7.88
N LEU A 29 -21.80 -13.60 8.15
CA LEU A 29 -22.28 -13.35 9.52
C LEU A 29 -22.05 -14.56 10.43
N VAL A 30 -22.33 -15.78 9.95
CA VAL A 30 -22.11 -17.01 10.72
C VAL A 30 -20.62 -17.25 10.92
N SER A 31 -19.79 -16.99 9.90
CA SER A 31 -18.35 -17.19 10.00
C SER A 31 -17.70 -16.19 10.95
N ASP A 32 -18.22 -14.97 11.10
CA ASP A 32 -17.74 -13.97 12.07
C ASP A 32 -17.86 -14.41 13.55
N TRP A 33 -18.77 -15.34 13.87
CA TRP A 33 -18.99 -15.86 15.23
C TRP A 33 -18.35 -17.22 15.49
N THR A 34 -18.02 -17.96 14.43
CA THR A 34 -17.54 -19.34 14.51
C THR A 34 -16.08 -19.46 14.09
N SER A 35 -15.72 -18.94 12.92
CA SER A 35 -14.34 -18.86 12.44
C SER A 35 -13.66 -17.60 12.98
N ASP A 36 -12.42 -17.72 13.46
CA ASP A 36 -11.61 -16.64 14.06
C ASP A 36 -12.11 -16.00 15.36
N ALA A 37 -13.34 -16.28 15.82
CA ALA A 37 -13.88 -15.67 17.04
C ALA A 37 -13.17 -16.20 18.30
N PHE A 38 -13.06 -17.51 18.47
CA PHE A 38 -12.51 -18.11 19.70
C PHE A 38 -10.99 -18.35 19.62
N THR A 39 -10.22 -17.28 19.55
CA THR A 39 -8.75 -17.35 19.58
C THR A 39 -8.19 -16.53 20.75
N SER A 40 -7.01 -16.92 21.25
CA SER A 40 -6.28 -16.15 22.26
C SER A 40 -6.03 -14.71 21.79
N LYS A 41 -5.77 -14.55 20.48
CA LYS A 41 -5.59 -13.26 19.84
C LYS A 41 -6.84 -12.38 19.95
N THR A 42 -8.02 -12.91 19.64
CA THR A 42 -9.31 -12.19 19.79
C THR A 42 -9.46 -11.60 21.20
N ILE A 43 -9.21 -12.41 22.23
CA ILE A 43 -9.36 -11.98 23.63
C ILE A 43 -8.31 -10.91 23.97
N SER A 44 -7.04 -11.13 23.57
CA SER A 44 -5.98 -10.16 23.79
C SER A 44 -6.25 -8.82 23.08
N SER A 45 -6.72 -8.85 21.82
CA SER A 45 -7.07 -7.66 21.04
C SER A 45 -8.27 -6.92 21.64
N ALA A 46 -9.29 -7.65 22.12
CA ALA A 46 -10.44 -7.06 22.78
C ALA A 46 -10.05 -6.36 24.10
N LEU A 47 -9.18 -6.98 24.91
CA LEU A 47 -8.67 -6.38 26.14
C LEU A 47 -7.80 -5.15 25.87
N PHE A 48 -6.88 -5.24 24.91
CA PHE A 48 -6.07 -4.11 24.46
C PHE A 48 -6.96 -2.93 24.04
N MET A 49 -7.94 -3.18 23.17
CA MET A 49 -8.83 -2.14 22.67
C MET A 49 -9.76 -1.60 23.75
N PHE A 50 -10.20 -2.44 24.69
CA PHE A 50 -10.96 -2.02 25.86
C PHE A 50 -10.19 -0.97 26.65
N PHE A 51 -8.95 -1.24 27.05
CA PHE A 51 -8.18 -0.29 27.85
C PHE A 51 -7.84 1.00 27.08
N ALA A 52 -7.50 0.88 25.79
CA ALA A 52 -7.24 2.04 24.94
C ALA A 52 -8.47 2.95 24.78
N THR A 53 -9.64 2.35 24.58
CA THR A 53 -10.90 3.08 24.35
C THR A 53 -11.51 3.58 25.65
N PHE A 54 -11.48 2.77 26.71
CA PHE A 54 -12.03 3.09 28.03
C PHE A 54 -11.36 4.33 28.61
N THR A 55 -10.03 4.36 28.65
CA THR A 55 -9.27 5.48 29.24
C THR A 55 -9.52 6.79 28.49
N SER A 56 -9.59 6.74 27.15
CA SER A 56 -9.93 7.92 26.36
C SER A 56 -11.39 8.35 26.50
N THR A 57 -12.34 7.41 26.68
CA THR A 57 -13.77 7.75 26.92
C THR A 57 -13.93 8.41 28.27
N LEU A 58 -13.26 7.85 29.28
CA LEU A 58 -13.24 8.37 30.64
C LEU A 58 -12.77 9.82 30.66
N ALA A 59 -11.73 10.11 29.86
CA ALA A 59 -11.19 11.46 29.77
C ALA A 59 -12.09 12.48 29.09
N LEU A 60 -12.77 12.08 28.02
CA LEU A 60 -13.73 12.96 27.37
C LEU A 60 -14.99 13.15 28.22
N GLY A 61 -15.46 12.09 28.88
CA GLY A 61 -16.61 12.13 29.79
C GLY A 61 -16.35 13.03 31.00
N GLU A 62 -15.15 12.97 31.58
CA GLU A 62 -14.77 13.88 32.67
C GLU A 62 -14.65 15.32 32.17
N HIS A 63 -13.97 15.54 31.05
CA HIS A 63 -13.78 16.87 30.47
C HIS A 63 -15.13 17.56 30.16
N ILE A 64 -16.09 16.84 29.55
CA ILE A 64 -17.40 17.42 29.23
C ILE A 64 -18.25 17.66 30.47
N THR A 65 -18.11 16.83 31.50
CA THR A 65 -18.79 17.03 32.79
C THR A 65 -18.37 18.38 33.38
N GLU A 66 -17.07 18.65 33.39
CA GLU A 66 -16.54 19.93 33.87
C GLU A 66 -16.94 21.09 32.96
N SER A 67 -16.79 20.94 31.64
CA SER A 67 -17.05 22.01 30.67
C SER A 67 -18.52 22.43 30.61
N THR A 68 -19.43 21.48 30.79
CA THR A 68 -20.88 21.72 30.72
C THR A 68 -21.53 21.90 32.09
N ASN A 69 -20.75 22.03 33.16
CA ASN A 69 -21.23 22.11 34.54
C ASN A 69 -22.19 20.96 34.92
N GLY A 70 -21.88 19.74 34.49
CA GLY A 70 -22.66 18.54 34.79
C GLY A 70 -23.96 18.38 33.99
N LEU A 71 -24.16 19.14 32.90
CA LEU A 71 -25.32 18.97 32.03
C LEU A 71 -25.35 17.57 31.39
N ILE A 72 -24.21 17.15 30.86
CA ILE A 72 -23.91 15.81 30.35
C ILE A 72 -22.60 15.35 30.98
N GLY A 73 -22.42 14.05 31.18
CA GLY A 73 -21.18 13.59 31.76
C GLY A 73 -20.75 12.20 31.35
N LEU A 74 -19.98 11.61 32.25
CA LEU A 74 -19.31 10.33 32.03
C LEU A 74 -20.30 9.18 31.74
N ASN A 75 -21.48 9.20 32.36
CA ASN A 75 -22.48 8.14 32.19
C ASN A 75 -23.00 8.07 30.77
N GLU A 76 -23.41 9.22 30.20
CA GLU A 76 -23.92 9.28 28.84
C GLU A 76 -22.83 8.90 27.83
N TYR A 77 -21.58 9.28 28.09
CA TYR A 77 -20.43 8.92 27.25
C TYR A 77 -20.14 7.43 27.26
N LEU A 78 -20.05 6.80 28.45
CA LEU A 78 -19.84 5.36 28.58
C LEU A 78 -21.02 4.57 28.01
N MET A 79 -22.25 5.02 28.27
CA MET A 79 -23.46 4.34 27.81
C MET A 79 -23.56 4.41 26.29
N MET A 80 -23.36 5.58 25.69
CA MET A 80 -23.38 5.71 24.24
C MET A 80 -22.27 4.88 23.58
N ASN A 81 -21.05 4.93 24.12
CA ASN A 81 -19.93 4.15 23.60
C ASN A 81 -20.23 2.64 23.65
N SER A 82 -20.72 2.15 24.78
CA SER A 82 -21.06 0.73 24.95
C SER A 82 -22.25 0.31 24.08
N LEU A 83 -23.38 1.03 24.11
CA LEU A 83 -24.60 0.64 23.37
C LEU A 83 -24.41 0.72 21.85
N ALA A 84 -23.88 1.84 21.34
CA ALA A 84 -23.65 1.99 19.91
C ALA A 84 -22.60 0.99 19.42
N GLY A 85 -21.55 0.78 20.20
CA GLY A 85 -20.50 -0.18 19.88
C GLY A 85 -20.97 -1.64 19.87
N MET A 86 -21.73 -2.08 20.88
CA MET A 86 -22.31 -3.44 20.91
C MET A 86 -23.27 -3.65 19.74
N ALA A 87 -24.17 -2.68 19.50
CA ALA A 87 -25.10 -2.75 18.39
C ALA A 87 -24.38 -2.77 17.04
N HIS A 88 -23.34 -1.95 16.86
CA HIS A 88 -22.50 -1.95 15.66
C HIS A 88 -21.70 -3.26 15.49
N SER A 89 -21.24 -3.86 16.59
CA SER A 89 -20.54 -5.15 16.56
C SER A 89 -21.44 -6.27 16.02
N VAL A 90 -22.74 -6.23 16.36
CA VAL A 90 -23.71 -7.25 15.93
C VAL A 90 -24.29 -6.94 14.55
N LEU A 91 -24.67 -5.69 14.28
CA LEU A 91 -25.45 -5.28 13.09
C LEU A 91 -24.61 -4.61 12.00
N GLY A 92 -23.43 -4.07 12.35
CA GLY A 92 -22.56 -3.34 11.43
C GLY A 92 -21.99 -4.23 10.34
N CYS A 93 -21.81 -3.66 9.14
CA CYS A 93 -21.19 -4.37 8.02
C CYS A 93 -19.66 -4.45 8.14
N GLN A 94 -19.05 -3.53 8.89
CA GLN A 94 -17.62 -3.53 9.24
C GLN A 94 -17.46 -3.42 10.76
N PRO A 95 -17.57 -4.53 11.52
CA PRO A 95 -17.61 -4.50 12.99
C PRO A 95 -16.26 -4.14 13.64
N LEU A 96 -15.16 -4.12 12.87
CA LEU A 96 -13.82 -3.79 13.38
C LEU A 96 -13.62 -2.28 13.62
N LEU A 97 -14.53 -1.44 13.12
CA LEU A 97 -14.45 0.00 13.31
C LEU A 97 -14.90 0.39 14.72
N VAL A 98 -14.06 1.15 15.43
CA VAL A 98 -14.31 1.55 16.81
C VAL A 98 -15.12 2.84 16.83
N LEU A 99 -16.44 2.71 17.00
CA LEU A 99 -17.36 3.80 17.27
C LEU A 99 -17.24 4.29 18.72
N ARG A 100 -17.13 5.61 18.91
CA ARG A 100 -17.07 6.27 20.23
C ARG A 100 -17.38 7.77 20.12
N PRO A 101 -17.80 8.46 21.19
CA PRO A 101 -17.67 9.92 21.28
C PRO A 101 -16.19 10.36 21.24
N THR A 102 -15.81 11.18 20.28
CA THR A 102 -14.42 11.67 20.10
C THR A 102 -14.24 13.08 20.71
N GLY A 103 -12.99 13.55 20.78
CA GLY A 103 -12.69 14.92 21.24
C GLY A 103 -13.44 15.97 20.42
N PRO A 104 -13.41 15.91 19.08
CA PRO A 104 -14.21 16.80 18.24
C PRO A 104 -15.72 16.73 18.46
N ILE A 105 -16.28 15.54 18.75
CA ILE A 105 -17.69 15.42 19.11
C ILE A 105 -17.99 16.17 20.39
N THR A 106 -17.09 16.07 21.37
CA THR A 106 -17.18 16.76 22.66
C THR A 106 -17.17 18.27 22.44
N LEU A 107 -16.27 18.77 21.61
CA LEU A 107 -16.21 20.17 21.22
C LEU A 107 -17.46 20.63 20.44
N LEU A 108 -17.95 19.83 19.49
CA LEU A 108 -19.18 20.14 18.77
C LEU A 108 -20.38 20.23 19.72
N PHE A 109 -20.45 19.38 20.75
CA PHE A 109 -21.49 19.44 21.77
C PHE A 109 -21.43 20.77 22.55
N GLU A 110 -20.24 21.18 23.00
CA GLU A 110 -20.04 22.48 23.66
C GLU A 110 -20.49 23.64 22.76
N LYS A 111 -20.11 23.61 21.48
CA LYS A 111 -20.51 24.65 20.53
C LYS A 111 -22.00 24.64 20.19
N LEU A 112 -22.64 23.48 20.20
CA LEU A 112 -24.10 23.38 20.09
C LEU A 112 -24.79 23.94 21.35
N LEU A 113 -24.21 23.75 22.53
CA LEU A 113 -24.70 24.32 23.78
C LEU A 113 -24.56 25.85 23.78
N ASP A 114 -23.39 26.37 23.40
CA ASP A 114 -23.15 27.80 23.22
C ASP A 114 -24.14 28.41 22.25
N PHE A 115 -24.36 27.76 21.10
CA PHE A 115 -25.29 28.20 20.07
C PHE A 115 -26.74 28.24 20.59
N ALA A 116 -27.17 27.19 21.30
CA ALA A 116 -28.51 27.14 21.90
C ALA A 116 -28.70 28.27 22.93
N ASN A 117 -27.69 28.52 23.77
CA ASN A 117 -27.70 29.58 24.76
C ASN A 117 -27.78 30.98 24.12
N GLN A 118 -26.96 31.23 23.09
CA GLN A 118 -26.96 32.49 22.33
C GLN A 118 -28.32 32.78 21.66
N HIS A 119 -28.99 31.75 21.17
CA HIS A 119 -30.31 31.86 20.54
C HIS A 119 -31.49 31.67 21.50
N SER A 120 -31.22 31.51 22.80
CA SER A 120 -32.20 31.27 23.87
C SER A 120 -33.13 30.08 23.59
N LEU A 121 -32.56 28.98 23.08
CA LEU A 121 -33.27 27.74 22.76
C LEU A 121 -33.13 26.73 23.91
N PRO A 122 -34.17 25.94 24.22
CA PRO A 122 -34.03 24.82 25.15
C PRO A 122 -33.08 23.78 24.54
N PHE A 123 -31.97 23.51 25.24
CA PHE A 123 -30.86 22.73 24.68
C PHE A 123 -31.23 21.29 24.32
N TRP A 124 -31.89 20.54 25.21
CA TRP A 124 -32.19 19.12 24.94
C TRP A 124 -33.10 18.92 23.73
N PRO A 125 -34.25 19.60 23.60
CA PRO A 125 -35.07 19.53 22.39
C PRO A 125 -34.30 19.98 21.13
N PHE A 126 -33.50 21.05 21.23
CA PHE A 126 -32.66 21.52 20.12
C PHE A 126 -31.64 20.46 19.69
N PHE A 127 -30.97 19.82 20.64
CA PHE A 127 -29.99 18.76 20.40
C PHE A 127 -30.64 17.52 19.80
N ALA A 128 -31.80 17.12 20.31
CA ALA A 128 -32.59 16.00 19.78
C ALA A 128 -33.02 16.25 18.32
N TRP A 129 -33.56 17.43 18.01
CA TRP A 129 -33.88 17.83 16.63
C TRP A 129 -32.65 17.88 15.74
N THR A 130 -31.52 18.38 16.26
CA THR A 130 -30.24 18.38 15.54
C THR A 130 -29.84 16.96 15.19
N GLY A 131 -29.96 16.01 16.13
CA GLY A 131 -29.71 14.59 15.92
C GLY A 131 -30.62 13.96 14.85
N LEU A 132 -31.91 14.30 14.84
CA LEU A 132 -32.84 13.85 13.79
C LEU A 132 -32.40 14.34 12.39
N PHE A 133 -32.01 15.60 12.26
CA PHE A 133 -31.49 16.13 10.98
C PHE A 133 -30.14 15.54 10.61
N VAL A 134 -29.24 15.35 11.58
CA VAL A 134 -27.94 14.70 11.38
C VAL A 134 -28.15 13.30 10.83
N GLY A 135 -28.96 12.48 11.49
CA GLY A 135 -29.29 11.12 11.06
C GLY A 135 -29.93 11.06 9.68
N LEU A 136 -30.89 11.95 9.40
CA LEU A 136 -31.52 12.05 8.08
C LEU A 136 -30.49 12.38 7.00
N LEU A 137 -29.68 13.42 7.20
CA LEU A 137 -28.66 13.83 6.23
C LEU A 137 -27.59 12.75 6.04
N MET A 138 -27.16 12.06 7.10
CA MET A 138 -26.24 10.94 7.00
C MET A 138 -26.83 9.78 6.18
N PHE A 139 -28.09 9.45 6.43
CA PHE A 139 -28.79 8.43 5.66
C PHE A 139 -28.91 8.84 4.19
N LEU A 140 -29.25 10.09 3.89
CA LEU A 140 -29.30 10.61 2.51
C LEU A 140 -27.93 10.57 1.83
N ILE A 141 -26.85 10.94 2.52
CA ILE A 141 -25.48 10.86 1.99
C ILE A 141 -25.11 9.42 1.62
N SER A 142 -25.46 8.45 2.49
CA SER A 142 -25.28 7.03 2.19
C SER A 142 -26.17 6.61 1.00
N ALA A 143 -27.43 7.07 0.97
CA ALA A 143 -28.40 6.74 -0.06
C ALA A 143 -28.00 7.24 -1.46
N PHE A 144 -27.42 8.43 -1.55
CA PHE A 144 -26.93 9.01 -2.81
C PHE A 144 -25.50 8.60 -3.15
N GLU A 145 -24.92 7.62 -2.46
CA GLU A 145 -23.55 7.12 -2.66
C GLU A 145 -22.48 8.21 -2.56
N LEU A 146 -22.71 9.24 -1.76
CA LEU A 146 -21.77 10.36 -1.67
C LEU A 146 -20.46 9.97 -0.97
N CYS A 147 -20.44 8.88 -0.18
CA CYS A 147 -19.20 8.34 0.43
C CYS A 147 -18.15 7.89 -0.59
N LYS A 148 -18.47 7.74 -1.88
CA LYS A 148 -17.46 7.47 -2.92
C LYS A 148 -16.47 8.63 -3.10
N HIS A 149 -16.87 9.85 -2.73
CA HIS A 149 -16.01 11.03 -2.86
C HIS A 149 -14.93 11.11 -1.79
N VAL A 150 -14.91 10.19 -0.82
CA VAL A 150 -13.83 10.03 0.16
C VAL A 150 -12.48 9.83 -0.52
N ARG A 151 -12.45 9.22 -1.71
CA ARG A 151 -11.24 9.08 -2.54
C ARG A 151 -10.55 10.41 -2.91
N HIS A 152 -11.26 11.53 -2.81
CA HIS A 152 -10.68 12.85 -3.08
C HIS A 152 -9.90 13.42 -1.87
N LEU A 153 -10.00 12.79 -0.69
CA LEU A 153 -9.15 13.07 0.46
C LEU A 153 -7.77 12.48 0.19
N SER A 154 -6.74 13.32 0.17
CA SER A 154 -5.35 12.87 0.03
C SER A 154 -4.63 12.90 1.38
N LEU A 155 -3.44 12.30 1.44
CA LEU A 155 -2.56 12.38 2.62
C LEU A 155 -2.29 13.82 3.05
N PHE A 156 -2.37 14.80 2.14
CA PHE A 156 -2.26 16.21 2.50
C PHE A 156 -3.35 16.63 3.50
N THR A 157 -4.61 16.36 3.17
CA THR A 157 -5.76 16.72 4.02
C THR A 157 -5.83 15.85 5.27
N GLU A 158 -5.49 14.56 5.16
CA GLU A 158 -5.50 13.62 6.30
C GLU A 158 -4.48 14.01 7.37
N ASN A 159 -3.24 14.36 6.98
CA ASN A 159 -2.20 14.78 7.93
C ASN A 159 -2.54 16.11 8.63
N ILE A 160 -3.17 17.06 7.93
CA ILE A 160 -3.66 18.32 8.53
C ILE A 160 -4.73 18.02 9.58
N PHE A 161 -5.70 17.15 9.24
CA PHE A 161 -6.77 16.75 10.16
C PHE A 161 -6.21 16.08 11.41
N ALA A 162 -5.40 15.02 11.23
CA ALA A 162 -4.83 14.26 12.34
C ALA A 162 -3.99 15.14 13.27
N THR A 163 -3.19 16.05 12.70
CA THR A 163 -2.39 17.01 13.48
C THR A 163 -3.28 17.97 14.26
N PHE A 164 -4.30 18.54 13.63
CA PHE A 164 -5.26 19.43 14.29
C PHE A 164 -5.99 18.73 15.45
N ILE A 165 -6.48 17.51 15.24
CA ILE A 165 -7.13 16.72 16.29
C ILE A 165 -6.15 16.42 17.44
N GLY A 166 -4.90 16.06 17.13
CA GLY A 166 -3.86 15.87 18.13
C GLY A 166 -3.59 17.12 18.98
N MET A 167 -3.59 18.30 18.38
CA MET A 167 -3.45 19.57 19.12
C MET A 167 -4.64 19.85 20.03
N VAL A 168 -5.87 19.57 19.59
CA VAL A 168 -7.08 19.71 20.41
C VAL A 168 -6.97 18.81 21.65
N TYR A 169 -6.58 17.53 21.48
CA TYR A 169 -6.38 16.61 22.59
C TYR A 169 -5.33 17.10 23.60
N ILE A 170 -4.20 17.63 23.12
CA ILE A 170 -3.16 18.21 23.99
C ILE A 170 -3.72 19.41 24.74
N ASN A 171 -4.43 20.31 24.07
CA ASN A 171 -5.05 21.46 24.70
C ASN A 171 -6.06 21.04 25.78
N ASP A 172 -6.94 20.09 25.50
CA ASP A 172 -7.97 19.65 26.45
C ASP A 172 -7.35 18.98 27.69
N GLY A 173 -6.27 18.20 27.49
CA GLY A 173 -5.49 17.64 28.58
C GLY A 173 -4.79 18.71 29.43
N ILE A 174 -4.21 19.74 28.81
CA ILE A 174 -3.59 20.86 29.51
C ILE A 174 -4.64 21.70 30.25
N GLN A 175 -5.78 21.99 29.62
CA GLN A 175 -6.87 22.75 30.24
C GLN A 175 -7.45 22.00 31.43
N GLY A 176 -7.67 20.69 31.32
CA GLY A 176 -8.08 19.85 32.45
C GLY A 176 -7.06 19.87 33.61
N MET A 177 -5.77 19.81 33.29
CA MET A 177 -4.70 19.95 34.28
C MET A 177 -4.71 21.34 34.96
N ILE A 178 -4.92 22.42 34.20
CA ILE A 178 -5.04 23.79 34.73
C ILE A 178 -6.30 23.92 35.61
N ARG A 179 -7.41 23.29 35.24
CA ARG A 179 -8.64 23.26 36.05
C ARG A 179 -8.40 22.55 37.38
N LEU A 180 -7.80 21.36 37.38
CA LEU A 180 -7.44 20.68 38.63
C LEU A 180 -6.47 21.49 39.50
N TRP A 181 -5.59 22.26 38.87
CA TRP A 181 -4.72 23.21 39.57
C TRP A 181 -5.50 24.36 40.21
N GLY A 182 -6.55 24.87 39.53
CA GLY A 182 -7.44 25.93 40.00
C GLY A 182 -8.43 25.47 41.07
N GLU A 183 -9.04 24.29 40.89
CA GLU A 183 -10.06 23.68 41.75
C GLU A 183 -9.50 23.03 43.02
N GLY A 184 -8.17 22.93 43.14
CA GLY A 184 -7.50 22.49 44.36
C GLY A 184 -8.15 23.13 45.58
N THR A 185 -8.92 22.30 46.26
CA THR A 185 -9.88 22.56 47.34
C THR A 185 -9.49 23.70 48.27
N GLN A 186 -10.52 24.42 48.73
CA GLN A 186 -10.61 25.22 49.95
C GLN A 186 -10.10 24.44 51.18
N VAL A 187 -8.80 24.13 51.24
CA VAL A 187 -8.13 23.55 52.39
C VAL A 187 -7.32 24.68 53.02
N SER A 188 -7.68 24.92 54.27
CA SER A 188 -7.08 25.84 55.24
C SER A 188 -5.60 26.16 54.99
N TYR A 189 -5.28 27.45 55.07
CA TYR A 189 -3.94 28.05 55.16
C TYR A 189 -2.84 27.06 55.63
N GLY A 190 -2.00 26.58 54.70
CA GLY A 190 -0.90 25.67 55.01
C GLY A 190 -0.14 25.16 53.77
N SER A 191 1.09 24.69 53.97
CA SER A 191 2.02 24.12 52.96
C SER A 191 1.48 22.90 52.18
N SER A 192 0.31 22.36 52.55
CA SER A 192 -0.32 21.18 51.96
C SER A 192 -1.11 21.45 50.67
N ALA A 193 -1.64 22.67 50.47
CA ALA A 193 -2.41 23.01 49.27
C ALA A 193 -1.52 23.13 48.01
N ALA A 194 -0.37 23.79 48.14
CA ALA A 194 0.62 23.86 47.06
C ALA A 194 1.19 22.46 46.71
N ALA A 195 1.35 21.60 47.72
CA ALA A 195 1.85 20.24 47.53
C ALA A 195 0.84 19.34 46.79
N SER A 196 -0.47 19.44 47.07
CA SER A 196 -1.51 18.68 46.32
C SER A 196 -1.62 19.13 44.86
N LYS A 197 -1.51 20.44 44.59
CA LYS A 197 -1.47 20.99 43.23
C LYS A 197 -0.25 20.49 42.45
N LEU A 198 0.93 20.58 43.06
CA LEU A 198 2.17 20.07 42.50
C LEU A 198 2.13 18.55 42.30
N LEU A 199 1.49 17.81 43.20
CA LEU A 199 1.32 16.37 43.06
C LEU A 199 0.46 16.02 41.85
N THR A 200 -0.67 16.69 41.67
CA THR A 200 -1.56 16.47 40.52
C THR A 200 -0.85 16.73 39.18
N LEU A 201 -0.05 17.80 39.13
CA LEU A 201 0.83 18.11 38.00
C LEU A 201 1.85 16.98 37.74
N ASN A 202 2.58 16.56 38.78
CA ASN A 202 3.58 15.49 38.67
C ASN A 202 2.96 14.14 38.29
N MET A 203 1.76 13.83 38.77
CA MET A 203 1.04 12.62 38.39
C MET A 203 0.60 12.65 36.92
N THR A 204 0.13 13.80 36.44
CA THR A 204 -0.28 13.98 35.03
C THR A 204 0.93 13.86 34.09
N ILE A 205 2.02 14.57 34.40
CA ILE A 205 3.27 14.52 33.63
C ILE A 205 3.89 13.12 33.74
N GLY A 206 3.94 12.54 34.94
CA GLY A 206 4.48 11.22 35.20
C GLY A 206 3.73 10.12 34.44
N PHE A 207 2.39 10.17 34.43
CA PHE A 207 1.57 9.29 33.60
C PHE A 207 1.95 9.42 32.12
N THR A 208 1.98 10.65 31.61
CA THR A 208 2.25 10.92 30.18
C THR A 208 3.66 10.46 29.80
N ALA A 209 4.67 10.81 30.60
CA ALA A 209 6.06 10.44 30.37
C ALA A 209 6.27 8.92 30.43
N LEU A 210 5.64 8.24 31.39
CA LEU A 210 5.69 6.78 31.48
C LEU A 210 5.07 6.13 30.24
N THR A 211 3.91 6.62 29.79
CA THR A 211 3.20 6.08 28.63
C THR A 211 4.02 6.29 27.34
N LEU A 212 4.59 7.48 27.15
CA LEU A 212 5.48 7.79 26.03
C LEU A 212 6.73 6.90 26.05
N TRP A 213 7.37 6.76 27.22
CA TRP A 213 8.55 5.91 27.36
C TRP A 213 8.24 4.45 27.00
N LEU A 214 7.16 3.88 27.52
CA LEU A 214 6.70 2.52 27.16
C LEU A 214 6.43 2.39 25.65
N SER A 215 5.84 3.41 25.03
CA SER A 215 5.53 3.43 23.59
C SER A 215 6.79 3.50 22.72
N THR A 216 7.87 4.12 23.20
CA THR A 216 9.17 4.16 22.50
C THR A 216 9.97 2.86 22.62
N LEU A 217 9.60 1.91 23.48
CA LEU A 217 10.34 0.66 23.65
C LEU A 217 10.40 -0.18 22.38
N GLN A 218 9.49 0.00 21.42
CA GLN A 218 9.51 -0.70 20.13
C GLN A 218 10.82 -0.50 19.33
N SER A 219 11.47 0.67 19.47
CA SER A 219 12.73 0.99 18.79
C SER A 219 13.95 0.79 19.70
N SER A 220 13.74 0.45 20.98
CA SER A 220 14.80 0.22 21.95
C SER A 220 15.54 -1.10 21.67
N LYS A 221 16.84 -1.13 21.96
CA LYS A 221 17.66 -2.35 21.94
C LYS A 221 17.53 -3.19 23.22
N LEU A 222 16.79 -2.69 24.22
CA LEU A 222 16.55 -3.36 25.49
C LEU A 222 15.33 -4.30 25.38
N LEU A 223 15.40 -5.49 25.97
CA LEU A 223 14.39 -6.56 25.94
C LEU A 223 14.26 -7.29 24.59
N THR A 224 13.63 -8.47 24.63
CA THR A 224 13.28 -9.25 23.43
C THR A 224 12.19 -8.57 22.62
N PHE A 225 12.10 -8.84 21.31
CA PHE A 225 11.05 -8.28 20.43
C PHE A 225 9.64 -8.46 21.00
N LYS A 226 9.31 -9.68 21.48
CA LYS A 226 8.01 -9.98 22.10
C LYS A 226 7.74 -9.15 23.35
N GLY A 227 8.74 -8.95 24.20
CA GLY A 227 8.62 -8.11 25.39
C GLY A 227 8.42 -6.63 25.07
N ARG A 228 9.13 -6.11 24.05
CA ARG A 228 9.00 -4.72 23.60
C ARG A 228 7.62 -4.41 23.03
N MET A 229 7.09 -5.29 22.18
CA MET A 229 5.75 -5.13 21.62
C MET A 229 4.66 -5.23 22.69
N PHE A 230 4.78 -6.18 23.63
CA PHE A 230 3.84 -6.28 24.75
C PHE A 230 3.80 -5.00 25.59
N LEU A 231 4.97 -4.45 25.98
CA LEU A 231 5.01 -3.24 26.79
C LEU A 231 4.49 -2.00 26.04
N LYS A 232 4.76 -1.91 24.73
CA LYS A 232 4.23 -0.86 23.86
C LYS A 232 2.70 -0.94 23.75
N ASP A 233 2.17 -2.12 23.43
CA ASP A 233 0.74 -2.31 23.21
C ASP A 233 -0.07 -2.06 24.51
N TYR A 234 0.48 -2.42 25.68
CA TYR A 234 -0.17 -2.19 26.97
C TYR A 234 0.27 -0.89 27.68
N ALA A 235 0.95 0.04 26.99
CA ALA A 235 1.52 1.25 27.60
C ALA A 235 0.49 2.05 28.43
N LEU A 236 -0.63 2.44 27.82
CA LEU A 236 -1.72 3.19 28.49
C LEU A 236 -2.27 2.44 29.71
N THR A 237 -2.46 1.13 29.58
CA THR A 237 -2.99 0.26 30.63
C THR A 237 -2.05 0.19 31.82
N ILE A 238 -0.77 -0.09 31.57
CA ILE A 238 0.26 -0.18 32.61
C ILE A 238 0.39 1.16 33.33
N SER A 239 0.44 2.27 32.58
CA SER A 239 0.52 3.61 33.16
C SER A 239 -0.70 3.97 34.01
N LEU A 240 -1.90 3.51 33.62
CA LEU A 240 -3.11 3.68 34.41
C LEU A 240 -3.03 2.91 35.74
N PHE A 241 -2.67 1.62 35.72
CA PHE A 241 -2.54 0.83 36.95
C PHE A 241 -1.46 1.37 37.89
N VAL A 242 -0.29 1.76 37.36
CA VAL A 242 0.78 2.40 38.15
C VAL A 242 0.27 3.69 38.79
N SER A 243 -0.48 4.51 38.05
CA SER A 243 -1.02 5.77 38.55
C SER A 243 -2.13 5.57 39.58
N ILE A 244 -2.99 4.55 39.43
CA ILE A 244 -3.99 4.16 40.42
C ILE A 244 -3.29 3.73 41.72
N PHE A 245 -2.29 2.86 41.64
CA PHE A 245 -1.55 2.40 42.82
C PHE A 245 -0.83 3.55 43.53
N ALA A 246 -0.13 4.40 42.77
CA ALA A 246 0.54 5.59 43.30
C ALA A 246 -0.46 6.57 43.93
N ALA A 247 -1.58 6.86 43.27
CA ALA A 247 -2.64 7.73 43.79
C ALA A 247 -3.19 7.21 45.11
N ARG A 248 -3.50 5.92 45.19
CA ARG A 248 -4.08 5.30 46.40
C ARG A 248 -3.08 5.30 47.55
N TYR A 249 -1.81 4.99 47.29
CA TYR A 249 -0.75 5.05 48.30
C TYR A 249 -0.56 6.48 48.84
N LEU A 250 -0.54 7.49 47.96
CA LEU A 250 -0.38 8.89 48.35
C LEU A 250 -1.62 9.45 49.08
N ASN A 251 -2.81 8.97 48.73
CA ASN A 251 -4.06 9.38 49.37
C ASN A 251 -4.29 8.76 50.77
N GLN A 252 -3.40 7.88 51.26
CA GLN A 252 -3.46 7.33 52.63
C GLN A 252 -3.04 8.33 53.73
N GLY A 253 -3.12 9.63 53.45
CA GLY A 253 -2.83 10.71 54.40
C GLY A 253 -1.55 11.52 54.12
N LEU A 254 -0.83 11.25 53.02
CA LEU A 254 0.30 12.07 52.59
C LEU A 254 -0.18 13.35 51.90
N PHE A 255 -0.99 13.20 50.85
CA PHE A 255 -1.56 14.31 50.08
C PHE A 255 -2.96 13.93 49.56
N PRO A 256 -3.93 14.87 49.56
CA PRO A 256 -5.23 14.61 48.95
C PRO A 256 -5.08 14.50 47.43
N VAL A 257 -5.61 13.42 46.86
CA VAL A 257 -5.66 13.17 45.41
C VAL A 257 -7.11 13.18 44.95
N THR A 258 -7.39 13.85 43.83
CA THR A 258 -8.72 13.92 43.23
C THR A 258 -8.99 12.69 42.35
N PHE A 259 -10.03 11.95 42.70
CA PHE A 259 -10.54 10.81 41.92
C PHE A 259 -11.81 11.22 41.17
N ILE A 260 -12.26 10.37 40.25
CA ILE A 260 -13.51 10.57 39.52
C ILE A 260 -14.68 10.51 40.51
N ASP A 261 -15.60 11.48 40.42
CA ASP A 261 -16.80 11.48 41.25
C ASP A 261 -17.82 10.49 40.67
N THR A 262 -18.27 9.56 41.52
CA THR A 262 -19.22 8.51 41.16
C THR A 262 -20.60 8.70 41.78
N LYS A 263 -20.84 9.81 42.48
CA LYS A 263 -22.13 10.07 43.15
C LYS A 263 -23.31 10.05 42.18
N THR A 264 -23.08 10.42 40.93
CA THR A 264 -24.08 10.38 39.86
C THR A 264 -23.91 9.19 38.94
N SER A 265 -22.91 8.31 39.16
CA SER A 265 -22.53 7.24 38.24
C SER A 265 -23.45 6.02 38.31
N GLY A 266 -23.85 5.53 37.13
CA GLY A 266 -24.78 4.41 36.96
C GLY A 266 -25.62 4.56 35.71
N PHE A 267 -26.80 3.93 35.67
CA PHE A 267 -27.76 4.09 34.56
C PHE A 267 -28.60 5.37 34.62
N ASN A 268 -28.35 6.23 35.60
CA ASN A 268 -28.99 7.55 35.68
C ASN A 268 -28.22 8.57 34.85
N THR A 269 -28.91 9.60 34.37
CA THR A 269 -28.28 10.73 33.69
C THR A 269 -27.47 11.55 34.70
N THR A 270 -26.40 12.21 34.28
CA THR A 270 -25.55 13.04 35.15
C THR A 270 -26.32 14.17 35.84
N SER A 271 -27.36 14.72 35.20
CA SER A 271 -28.19 15.81 35.72
C SER A 271 -29.56 15.37 36.30
N ASP A 272 -29.74 14.07 36.58
CA ASP A 272 -31.02 13.46 37.05
C ASP A 272 -32.26 13.80 36.21
N ARG A 273 -32.05 14.15 34.93
CA ARG A 273 -33.12 14.42 33.97
C ARG A 273 -33.76 13.11 33.47
N PRO A 274 -35.01 13.13 32.99
CA PRO A 274 -35.56 11.99 32.27
C PRO A 274 -34.73 11.70 31.00
N TRP A 275 -34.60 10.41 30.68
CA TRP A 275 -33.91 9.97 29.46
C TRP A 275 -34.61 10.51 28.21
N ASN A 276 -35.94 10.49 28.15
CA ASN A 276 -36.70 10.97 27.00
C ASN A 276 -36.71 12.51 26.93
N THR A 277 -36.38 13.04 25.76
CA THR A 277 -36.48 14.47 25.47
C THR A 277 -37.86 14.80 24.90
N ASP A 278 -38.50 15.85 25.41
CA ASP A 278 -39.74 16.38 24.81
C ASP A 278 -39.42 17.19 23.53
N LEU A 279 -39.73 16.61 22.38
CA LEU A 279 -39.50 17.23 21.06
C LEU A 279 -40.43 18.43 20.79
N THR A 280 -41.55 18.55 21.51
CA THR A 280 -42.55 19.61 21.30
C THR A 280 -42.22 20.89 22.05
N ALA A 281 -41.26 20.84 22.99
CA ALA A 281 -40.86 21.96 23.82
C ALA A 281 -40.07 23.06 23.07
N ILE A 282 -39.81 22.91 21.77
CA ILE A 282 -39.09 23.89 20.95
C ILE A 282 -39.99 24.54 19.90
N SER A 283 -39.79 25.84 19.67
CA SER A 283 -40.50 26.57 18.62
C SER A 283 -40.05 26.13 17.20
N GLY A 284 -40.88 26.37 16.19
CA GLY A 284 -40.52 26.08 14.79
C GLY A 284 -39.23 26.80 14.33
N ARG A 285 -38.92 27.98 14.89
CA ARG A 285 -37.63 28.66 14.66
C ARG A 285 -36.46 27.83 15.19
N GLY A 286 -36.61 27.23 16.36
CA GLY A 286 -35.58 26.37 16.95
C GLY A 286 -35.35 25.09 16.15
N VAL A 287 -36.39 24.52 15.53
CA VAL A 287 -36.25 23.39 14.60
C VAL A 287 -35.45 23.79 13.36
N LEU A 288 -35.69 24.97 12.79
CA LEU A 288 -34.90 25.49 11.67
C LEU A 288 -33.43 25.73 12.07
N CYS A 289 -33.19 26.29 13.26
CA CYS A 289 -31.86 26.44 13.82
C CYS A 289 -31.14 25.09 13.98
N ALA A 290 -31.85 24.04 14.44
CA ALA A 290 -31.31 22.68 14.55
C ALA A 290 -30.93 22.09 13.18
N ALA A 291 -31.74 22.33 12.14
CA ALA A 291 -31.42 21.90 10.77
C ALA A 291 -30.15 22.58 10.23
N LEU A 292 -29.96 23.88 10.53
CA LEU A 292 -28.75 24.61 10.15
C LEU A 292 -27.52 24.11 10.91
N ALA A 293 -27.65 23.87 12.21
CA ALA A 293 -26.57 23.35 13.05
C ALA A 293 -26.18 21.90 12.72
N ALA A 294 -27.12 21.10 12.20
CA ALA A 294 -26.87 19.72 11.79
C ALA A 294 -25.92 19.61 10.58
N PHE A 295 -25.92 20.58 9.66
CA PHE A 295 -25.10 20.53 8.45
C PHE A 295 -23.58 20.42 8.72
N PRO A 296 -22.94 21.30 9.51
CA PRO A 296 -21.52 21.15 9.82
C PRO A 296 -21.21 19.88 10.63
N VAL A 297 -22.12 19.43 11.50
CA VAL A 297 -21.97 18.18 12.28
C VAL A 297 -21.92 16.96 11.35
N VAL A 298 -22.82 16.90 10.35
CA VAL A 298 -22.83 15.82 9.35
C VAL A 298 -21.57 15.83 8.49
N VAL A 299 -21.12 17.02 8.10
CA VAL A 299 -19.84 17.17 7.38
C VAL A 299 -18.69 16.61 8.19
N PHE A 300 -18.63 16.93 9.49
CA PHE A 300 -17.64 16.36 10.38
C PHE A 300 -17.73 14.84 10.45
N PHE A 301 -18.92 14.27 10.66
CA PHE A 301 -19.10 12.81 10.70
C PHE A 301 -18.75 12.15 9.37
N TYR A 302 -19.05 12.77 8.24
CA TYR A 302 -18.65 12.29 6.93
C TYR A 302 -17.12 12.16 6.82
N LEU A 303 -16.38 13.15 7.31
CA LEU A 303 -14.92 13.13 7.28
C LEU A 303 -14.36 12.08 8.24
N ASP A 304 -14.68 12.19 9.53
CA ASP A 304 -14.06 11.39 10.58
C ASP A 304 -14.34 9.89 10.40
N GLN A 305 -15.59 9.55 10.08
CA GLN A 305 -15.99 8.17 9.85
C GLN A 305 -15.32 7.57 8.61
N ASN A 306 -15.30 8.30 7.49
CA ASN A 306 -14.80 7.74 6.26
C ASN A 306 -13.27 7.70 6.20
N ILE A 307 -12.57 8.67 6.79
CA ILE A 307 -11.11 8.61 6.96
C ILE A 307 -10.76 7.41 7.86
N SER A 308 -11.44 7.26 9.00
CA SER A 308 -11.25 6.10 9.89
C SER A 308 -11.49 4.78 9.18
N SER A 309 -12.59 4.69 8.42
CA SER A 309 -12.97 3.53 7.62
C SER A 309 -11.94 3.23 6.53
N SER A 310 -11.40 4.26 5.86
CA SER A 310 -10.38 4.13 4.81
C SER A 310 -9.08 3.57 5.38
N LEU A 311 -8.60 4.12 6.49
CA LEU A 311 -7.38 3.66 7.15
C LEU A 311 -7.48 2.21 7.66
N CYS A 312 -8.67 1.75 8.05
CA CYS A 312 -8.92 0.36 8.43
C CYS A 312 -8.97 -0.62 7.26
N GLN A 313 -9.33 -0.14 6.06
CA GLN A 313 -9.61 -0.96 4.87
C GLN A 313 -8.59 -0.77 3.75
N LYS A 314 -7.43 -0.25 4.13
CA LYS A 314 -6.21 -0.18 3.35
C LYS A 314 -5.85 -1.55 2.73
N PRO A 315 -5.50 -1.65 1.43
CA PRO A 315 -5.11 -2.91 0.80
C PRO A 315 -4.03 -3.68 1.57
N GLU A 316 -3.13 -2.97 2.26
CA GLU A 316 -2.09 -3.49 3.14
C GLU A 316 -2.62 -4.41 4.24
N MET A 317 -3.85 -4.15 4.71
CA MET A 317 -4.49 -4.89 5.80
C MET A 317 -4.99 -6.27 5.36
N LYS A 318 -5.00 -6.57 4.04
CA LYS A 318 -5.41 -7.87 3.46
C LYS A 318 -6.73 -8.41 4.03
N LEU A 319 -7.74 -7.53 4.15
CA LEU A 319 -9.09 -7.91 4.59
C LEU A 319 -9.74 -8.85 3.56
N SER A 320 -10.40 -9.90 4.05
CA SER A 320 -10.93 -11.01 3.23
C SER A 320 -12.41 -10.88 2.89
N LYS A 321 -13.20 -10.13 3.69
CA LYS A 321 -14.67 -10.10 3.58
C LYS A 321 -15.24 -8.84 2.90
N GLY A 322 -14.40 -8.05 2.22
CA GLY A 322 -14.78 -6.88 1.42
C GLY A 322 -14.84 -5.56 2.20
N SER A 323 -15.11 -4.46 1.48
CA SER A 323 -15.16 -3.10 2.04
C SER A 323 -16.57 -2.50 2.06
N TYR A 324 -16.92 -1.78 3.14
CA TYR A 324 -18.32 -1.42 3.46
C TYR A 324 -18.47 0.01 4.02
N TYR A 325 -18.14 1.02 3.21
CA TYR A 325 -18.23 2.44 3.61
C TYR A 325 -19.67 2.93 3.81
N HIS A 326 -20.53 2.77 2.79
CA HIS A 326 -21.90 3.30 2.79
C HIS A 326 -22.79 2.70 3.88
N SER A 327 -22.73 1.38 4.06
CA SER A 327 -23.54 0.68 5.06
C SER A 327 -23.09 0.98 6.48
N SER A 328 -21.78 1.15 6.72
CA SER A 328 -21.27 1.56 8.03
C SER A 328 -21.71 3.00 8.36
N PHE A 329 -21.70 3.90 7.36
CA PHE A 329 -22.20 5.27 7.51
C PHE A 329 -23.72 5.31 7.80
N ALA A 330 -24.50 4.47 7.12
CA ALA A 330 -25.94 4.33 7.37
C ALA A 330 -26.25 3.73 8.75
N CYS A 331 -25.47 2.74 9.19
CA CYS A 331 -25.59 2.17 10.54
C CYS A 331 -25.33 3.23 11.62
N MET A 332 -24.31 4.07 11.42
CA MET A 332 -24.07 5.21 12.31
C MET A 332 -25.19 6.26 12.31
N ALA A 333 -25.82 6.49 11.16
CA ALA A 333 -26.95 7.41 11.08
C ALA A 333 -28.06 7.02 12.08
N PHE A 334 -28.30 5.73 12.27
CA PHE A 334 -29.26 5.23 13.27
C PHE A 334 -28.84 5.62 14.70
N PHE A 335 -27.59 5.34 15.10
CA PHE A 335 -27.12 5.69 16.45
C PHE A 335 -27.13 7.19 16.71
N ASN A 336 -26.72 7.99 15.73
CA ASN A 336 -26.71 9.46 15.84
C ASN A 336 -28.11 10.09 15.69
N THR A 337 -29.12 9.32 15.30
CA THR A 337 -30.54 9.71 15.41
C THR A 337 -31.06 9.39 16.80
N VAL A 338 -30.85 8.15 17.26
CA VAL A 338 -31.47 7.62 18.48
C VAL A 338 -30.81 8.18 19.74
N GLY A 339 -29.47 8.24 19.78
CA GLY A 339 -28.72 8.72 20.94
C GLY A 339 -29.18 10.10 21.43
N PRO A 340 -29.19 11.14 20.56
CA PRO A 340 -29.64 12.48 20.92
C PRO A 340 -31.10 12.58 21.40
N LEU A 341 -32.00 11.68 20.98
CA LEU A 341 -33.37 11.63 21.52
C LEU A 341 -33.38 11.31 23.01
N PHE A 342 -32.40 10.52 23.45
CA PHE A 342 -32.16 10.19 24.86
C PHE A 342 -31.17 11.15 25.54
N GLY A 343 -30.71 12.18 24.81
CA GLY A 343 -29.65 13.10 25.22
C GLY A 343 -28.30 12.41 25.46
N LEU A 344 -28.05 11.30 24.76
CA LEU A 344 -26.73 10.69 24.65
C LEU A 344 -25.90 11.45 23.59
N PRO A 345 -24.57 11.49 23.74
CA PRO A 345 -23.71 12.17 22.77
C PRO A 345 -23.73 11.47 21.41
N PHE A 346 -23.17 12.11 20.39
CA PHE A 346 -22.94 11.47 19.11
C PHE A 346 -21.78 10.46 19.15
N VAL A 347 -21.70 9.61 18.13
CA VAL A 347 -20.59 8.67 17.90
C VAL A 347 -20.09 8.71 16.47
N THR A 348 -18.81 8.43 16.31
CA THR A 348 -18.15 8.24 15.00
C THR A 348 -17.03 7.23 15.12
N GLY A 349 -16.58 6.68 13.99
CA GLY A 349 -15.34 5.91 13.91
C GLY A 349 -14.18 6.75 14.42
N SER A 350 -13.37 6.17 15.31
CA SER A 350 -12.36 6.92 16.04
C SER A 350 -10.95 6.64 15.52
N LEU A 351 -10.18 7.72 15.34
CA LEU A 351 -8.73 7.69 15.17
C LEU A 351 -8.04 8.02 16.49
N PRO A 352 -6.92 7.34 16.84
CA PRO A 352 -6.25 6.26 16.10
C PRO A 352 -6.80 4.85 16.40
N HIS A 353 -7.83 4.73 17.25
CA HIS A 353 -8.29 3.44 17.81
C HIS A 353 -8.75 2.44 16.75
N SER A 354 -9.45 2.86 15.70
CA SER A 354 -9.98 1.91 14.70
C SER A 354 -8.88 1.19 13.91
N PRO A 355 -7.89 1.88 13.30
CA PRO A 355 -6.75 1.21 12.68
C PRO A 355 -5.92 0.36 13.65
N GLN A 356 -5.73 0.83 14.89
CA GLN A 356 -5.04 0.06 15.93
C GLN A 356 -5.77 -1.24 16.25
N PHE A 357 -7.10 -1.25 16.22
CA PHE A 357 -7.87 -2.45 16.49
C PHE A 357 -7.68 -3.50 15.38
N VAL A 358 -7.74 -3.08 14.12
CA VAL A 358 -7.48 -3.92 12.95
C VAL A 358 -6.06 -4.50 13.02
N LEU A 359 -5.06 -3.66 13.32
CA LEU A 359 -3.67 -4.10 13.48
C LEU A 359 -3.48 -5.09 14.63
N SER A 360 -4.16 -4.90 15.76
CA SER A 360 -4.08 -5.86 16.87
C SER A 360 -4.64 -7.24 16.51
N LEU A 361 -5.56 -7.30 15.54
CA LEU A 361 -6.15 -8.53 15.00
C LEU A 361 -5.35 -9.08 13.79
N ALA A 362 -4.34 -8.35 13.32
CA ALA A 362 -3.51 -8.71 12.17
C ALA A 362 -2.44 -9.73 12.54
N GLU A 363 -2.41 -10.87 11.84
CA GLU A 363 -1.33 -11.84 11.90
C GLU A 363 -0.15 -11.38 11.06
N THR A 364 1.05 -11.62 11.57
CA THR A 364 2.30 -11.20 10.96
C THR A 364 3.18 -12.41 10.72
N ASP A 365 3.90 -12.44 9.60
CA ASP A 365 4.94 -13.42 9.31
C ASP A 365 6.23 -13.18 10.14
N GLU A 366 7.26 -13.99 9.92
CA GLU A 366 8.55 -13.87 10.62
C GLU A 366 9.27 -12.54 10.27
N GLU A 367 8.94 -11.96 9.12
CA GLU A 367 9.38 -10.65 8.63
C GLU A 367 8.48 -9.49 9.06
N HIS A 368 7.48 -9.73 9.93
CA HIS A 368 6.55 -8.74 10.49
C HIS A 368 5.60 -8.07 9.48
N ARG A 369 5.39 -8.65 8.31
CA ARG A 369 4.38 -8.18 7.34
C ARG A 369 3.03 -8.80 7.65
N ILE A 370 1.97 -8.02 7.47
CA ILE A 370 0.60 -8.49 7.71
C ILE A 370 0.26 -9.57 6.67
N THR A 371 -0.06 -10.79 7.13
CA THR A 371 -0.48 -11.90 6.28
C THR A 371 -2.00 -11.93 6.13
N ARG A 372 -2.71 -11.74 7.24
CA ARG A 372 -4.18 -11.77 7.33
C ARG A 372 -4.65 -11.01 8.57
N VAL A 373 -5.80 -10.36 8.50
CA VAL A 373 -6.53 -9.86 9.69
C VAL A 373 -7.65 -10.83 10.08
N ARG A 374 -7.77 -11.15 11.37
CA ARG A 374 -8.87 -11.94 11.91
C ARG A 374 -10.13 -11.11 12.02
N GLU A 375 -11.00 -11.21 11.02
CA GLU A 375 -12.28 -10.50 10.98
C GLU A 375 -13.35 -11.25 11.78
N ASN A 376 -13.65 -10.81 13.00
CA ASN A 376 -14.69 -11.39 13.85
C ASN A 376 -15.55 -10.32 14.54
N ARG A 377 -16.70 -10.73 15.11
CA ARG A 377 -17.63 -9.85 15.85
C ARG A 377 -17.48 -9.96 17.37
N LEU A 378 -16.80 -11.00 17.85
CA LEU A 378 -16.64 -11.25 19.28
C LEU A 378 -15.66 -10.27 19.93
N ALA A 379 -14.53 -9.94 19.29
CA ALA A 379 -13.58 -8.98 19.82
C ALA A 379 -14.20 -7.58 20.06
N PRO A 380 -14.86 -6.95 19.07
CA PRO A 380 -15.51 -5.66 19.28
C PRO A 380 -16.64 -5.76 20.31
N LEU A 381 -17.48 -6.81 20.26
CA LEU A 381 -18.55 -7.00 21.23
C LEU A 381 -18.03 -7.09 22.67
N LEU A 382 -16.97 -7.88 22.90
CA LEU A 382 -16.34 -8.03 24.21
C LEU A 382 -15.76 -6.69 24.68
N CYS A 383 -15.06 -5.97 23.81
CA CYS A 383 -14.54 -4.63 24.12
C CYS A 383 -15.65 -3.69 24.62
N TYR A 384 -16.73 -3.54 23.86
CA TYR A 384 -17.82 -2.63 24.22
C TYR A 384 -18.64 -3.06 25.43
N PHE A 385 -18.76 -4.37 25.65
CA PHE A 385 -19.33 -4.91 26.88
C PHE A 385 -18.48 -4.52 28.10
N LEU A 386 -17.16 -4.70 28.02
CA LEU A 386 -16.23 -4.31 29.09
C LEU A 386 -16.25 -2.79 29.37
N ILE A 387 -16.40 -1.95 28.34
CA ILE A 387 -16.57 -0.49 28.49
C ILE A 387 -17.83 -0.14 29.29
N GLY A 388 -18.89 -0.95 29.17
CA GLY A 388 -20.15 -0.74 29.89
C GLY A 388 -20.15 -1.25 31.34
N LEU A 389 -19.21 -2.14 31.72
CA LEU A 389 -19.15 -2.70 33.09
C LEU A 389 -19.09 -1.65 34.22
N PRO A 390 -18.37 -0.52 34.09
CA PRO A 390 -18.36 0.51 35.12
C PRO A 390 -19.72 1.17 35.37
N LEU A 391 -20.68 1.09 34.44
CA LEU A 391 -22.07 1.52 34.68
C LEU A 391 -22.82 0.56 35.60
N LEU A 392 -22.46 -0.74 35.57
CA LEU A 392 -23.00 -1.76 36.48
C LEU A 392 -22.32 -1.72 37.86
N ALA A 393 -21.04 -1.36 37.88
CA ALA A 393 -20.24 -1.26 39.10
C ALA A 393 -19.52 0.10 39.17
N PRO A 394 -20.24 1.19 39.56
CA PRO A 394 -19.67 2.53 39.63
C PRO A 394 -18.43 2.64 40.53
N SER A 395 -18.31 1.80 41.56
CA SER A 395 -17.16 1.74 42.46
C SER A 395 -15.82 1.48 41.76
N LEU A 396 -15.82 0.92 40.55
CA LEU A 396 -14.62 0.76 39.74
C LEU A 396 -14.03 2.11 39.31
N LEU A 397 -14.86 3.13 39.08
CA LEU A 397 -14.44 4.45 38.62
C LEU A 397 -13.79 5.28 39.73
N GLU A 398 -14.19 5.08 41.00
CA GLU A 398 -13.65 5.80 42.18
C GLU A 398 -12.15 5.58 42.40
N HIS A 399 -11.59 4.53 41.79
CA HIS A 399 -10.19 4.21 41.92
C HIS A 399 -9.32 5.00 40.95
N VAL A 400 -9.91 5.60 39.90
CA VAL A 400 -9.17 6.27 38.84
C VAL A 400 -8.89 7.73 39.22
N PRO A 401 -7.61 8.16 39.30
CA PRO A 401 -7.27 9.55 39.57
C PRO A 401 -7.51 10.43 38.34
N LYS A 402 -8.13 11.61 38.50
CA LYS A 402 -8.36 12.56 37.38
C LYS A 402 -7.07 12.98 36.68
N ALA A 403 -5.94 13.00 37.39
CA ALA A 403 -4.62 13.28 36.81
C ALA A 403 -4.22 12.31 35.68
N ALA A 404 -4.49 11.00 35.84
CA ALA A 404 -4.17 10.00 34.81
C ALA A 404 -5.07 10.15 33.57
N VAL A 405 -6.31 10.60 33.80
CA VAL A 405 -7.32 10.84 32.78
C VAL A 405 -6.88 11.98 31.85
N PHE A 406 -6.47 13.13 32.39
CA PHE A 406 -5.94 14.23 31.58
C PHE A 406 -4.58 13.90 30.95
N GLY A 407 -3.72 13.14 31.65
CA GLY A 407 -2.47 12.64 31.08
C GLY A 407 -2.69 11.74 29.86
N THR A 408 -3.82 11.01 29.82
CA THR A 408 -4.22 10.21 28.65
C THR A 408 -4.54 11.09 27.44
N LEU A 409 -5.23 12.21 27.61
CA LEU A 409 -5.53 13.14 26.50
C LEU A 409 -4.24 13.71 25.90
N ILE A 410 -3.29 14.13 26.76
CA ILE A 410 -2.00 14.65 26.31
C ILE A 410 -1.22 13.58 25.53
N PHE A 411 -1.14 12.35 26.06
CA PHE A 411 -0.47 11.23 25.39
C PHE A 411 -1.09 10.93 24.02
N VAL A 412 -2.41 10.73 23.95
CA VAL A 412 -3.10 10.40 22.69
C VAL A 412 -2.92 11.51 21.65
N GLY A 413 -2.89 12.77 22.09
CA GLY A 413 -2.61 13.90 21.20
C GLY A 413 -1.17 13.90 20.66
N ILE A 414 -0.17 13.62 21.50
CA ILE A 414 1.24 13.52 21.08
C ILE A 414 1.45 12.35 20.12
N ASP A 415 0.98 11.15 20.48
CA ASP A 415 1.10 9.94 19.66
C ASP A 415 0.41 10.13 18.30
N GLY A 416 -0.79 10.74 18.31
CA GLY A 416 -1.53 11.10 17.11
C GLY A 416 -0.72 12.00 16.16
N ILE A 417 -0.08 13.07 16.66
CA ILE A 417 0.76 13.96 15.85
C ILE A 417 1.99 13.20 15.33
N GLN A 418 2.68 12.45 16.19
CA GLN A 418 3.90 11.72 15.84
C GLN A 418 3.69 10.64 14.77
N SER A 419 2.46 10.12 14.66
CA SER A 419 2.09 9.14 13.64
C SER A 419 1.89 9.71 12.23
N THR A 420 1.95 11.04 12.05
CA THR A 420 1.70 11.70 10.76
C THR A 420 2.98 11.95 9.96
N GLN A 421 2.89 11.93 8.63
CA GLN A 421 4.01 12.33 7.76
C GLN A 421 4.34 13.83 7.88
N LEU A 422 3.37 14.65 8.30
CA LEU A 422 3.62 16.06 8.59
C LEU A 422 4.63 16.21 9.73
N TYR A 423 4.53 15.40 10.79
CA TYR A 423 5.51 15.42 11.89
C TYR A 423 6.92 15.06 11.41
N GLU A 424 7.06 14.00 10.60
CA GLU A 424 8.36 13.62 10.01
C GLU A 424 8.96 14.77 9.20
N ARG A 425 8.16 15.42 8.35
CA ARG A 425 8.62 16.56 7.53
C ARG A 425 8.95 17.80 8.35
N VAL A 426 8.23 18.05 9.45
CA VAL A 426 8.57 19.11 10.41
C VAL A 426 9.94 18.86 11.04
N LEU A 427 10.23 17.60 11.44
CA LEU A 427 11.54 17.23 11.96
C LEU A 427 12.65 17.40 10.89
N LEU A 428 12.35 17.09 9.62
CA LEU A 428 13.28 17.32 8.51
C LEU A 428 13.61 18.81 8.31
N MET A 429 12.72 19.76 8.65
CA MET A 429 13.03 21.20 8.58
C MET A 429 14.16 21.63 9.52
N VAL A 430 14.31 20.96 10.66
CA VAL A 430 15.35 21.25 11.66
C VAL A 430 16.52 20.27 11.61
N THR A 431 16.46 19.27 10.73
CA THR A 431 17.52 18.27 10.55
C THR A 431 18.68 18.87 9.76
N ASP A 432 19.92 18.62 10.21
CA ASP A 432 21.11 19.04 9.47
C ASP A 432 21.14 18.37 8.08
N PRO A 433 21.40 19.11 6.98
CA PRO A 433 21.47 18.58 5.61
C PRO A 433 22.30 17.29 5.44
N ARG A 434 23.32 17.08 6.29
CA ARG A 434 24.19 15.88 6.26
C ARG A 434 23.48 14.60 6.69
N PHE A 435 22.46 14.70 7.54
CA PHE A 435 21.68 13.57 8.04
C PHE A 435 20.37 13.38 7.28
N PHE A 436 20.16 14.11 6.17
CA PHE A 436 19.00 13.86 5.33
C PHE A 436 19.04 12.42 4.78
N PRO A 437 17.91 11.69 4.85
CA PRO A 437 17.83 10.34 4.37
C PRO A 437 18.11 10.30 2.86
N LYS A 438 19.16 9.59 2.46
CA LYS A 438 19.56 9.42 1.04
C LYS A 438 18.65 8.45 0.28
N THR A 439 17.84 7.69 1.00
CA THR A 439 16.86 6.72 0.49
C THR A 439 15.55 6.93 1.25
N GLY A 440 14.41 6.78 0.58
CA GLY A 440 13.08 6.95 1.20
C GLY A 440 12.14 7.83 0.37
N PRO A 441 10.91 8.10 0.88
CA PRO A 441 9.84 8.75 0.11
C PRO A 441 10.19 10.19 -0.29
N PHE A 442 11.00 10.89 0.52
CA PHE A 442 11.36 12.29 0.28
C PHE A 442 12.71 12.49 -0.43
N ALA A 443 13.42 11.41 -0.78
CA ALA A 443 14.79 11.50 -1.31
C ALA A 443 14.86 12.15 -2.71
N ASN A 444 13.79 12.01 -3.51
CA ASN A 444 13.71 12.55 -4.87
C ASN A 444 13.08 13.95 -4.92
N VAL A 445 12.64 14.50 -3.78
CA VAL A 445 11.93 15.77 -3.73
C VAL A 445 12.91 16.91 -3.45
N PRO A 446 12.91 18.02 -4.24
CA PRO A 446 13.74 19.18 -3.93
C PRO A 446 13.42 19.75 -2.54
N LEU A 447 14.46 20.01 -1.73
CA LEU A 447 14.32 20.48 -0.35
C LEU A 447 13.47 21.76 -0.22
N SER A 448 13.61 22.69 -1.16
CA SER A 448 12.80 23.93 -1.19
C SER A 448 11.30 23.63 -1.35
N SER A 449 10.97 22.65 -2.18
CA SER A 449 9.58 22.22 -2.40
C SER A 449 9.05 21.46 -1.18
N LEU A 450 9.86 20.59 -0.58
CA LEU A 450 9.52 19.88 0.64
C LEU A 450 9.20 20.86 1.80
N HIS A 451 10.07 21.85 2.04
CA HIS A 451 9.87 22.83 3.10
C HIS A 451 8.70 23.78 2.81
N LEU A 452 8.54 24.25 1.58
CA LEU A 452 7.40 25.09 1.21
C LEU A 452 6.07 24.35 1.38
N TYR A 453 5.98 23.10 0.93
CA TYR A 453 4.80 22.27 1.11
C TYR A 453 4.47 22.07 2.59
N THR A 454 5.50 21.81 3.41
CA THR A 454 5.35 21.62 4.86
C THR A 454 4.90 22.92 5.56
N LEU A 455 5.45 24.08 5.16
CA LEU A 455 5.03 25.38 5.66
C LEU A 455 3.57 25.69 5.32
N ILE A 456 3.12 25.34 4.11
CA ILE A 456 1.71 25.47 3.72
C ILE A 456 0.83 24.61 4.63
N GLN A 457 1.20 23.35 4.90
CA GLN A 457 0.43 22.50 5.80
C GLN A 457 0.36 23.06 7.22
N ILE A 458 1.47 23.56 7.77
CA ILE A 458 1.49 24.19 9.10
C ILE A 458 0.60 25.43 9.14
N ALA A 459 0.65 26.27 8.10
CA ALA A 459 -0.22 27.44 8.00
C ALA A 459 -1.71 27.06 7.96
N LEU A 460 -2.06 25.98 7.25
CA LEU A 460 -3.44 25.48 7.20
C LEU A 460 -3.88 24.85 8.53
N VAL A 461 -3.00 24.14 9.25
CA VAL A 461 -3.28 23.65 10.61
C VAL A 461 -3.52 24.83 11.56
N ALA A 462 -2.71 25.89 11.48
CA ALA A 462 -2.91 27.11 12.27
C ALA A 462 -4.24 27.80 11.91
N ALA A 463 -4.59 27.85 10.62
CA ALA A 463 -5.88 28.38 10.18
C ALA A 463 -7.06 27.55 10.72
N CYS A 464 -6.97 26.21 10.71
CA CYS A 464 -7.96 25.33 11.36
C CYS A 464 -8.12 25.68 12.84
N TRP A 465 -7.02 25.90 13.56
CA TRP A 465 -7.04 26.29 14.97
C TRP A 465 -7.73 27.65 15.20
N MET A 466 -7.41 28.65 14.39
CA MET A 466 -8.05 29.97 14.47
C MET A 466 -9.56 29.89 14.21
N VAL A 467 -9.96 29.18 13.14
CA VAL A 467 -11.38 28.98 12.82
C VAL A 467 -12.07 28.20 13.94
N ASN A 468 -11.39 27.24 14.56
CA ASN A 468 -11.96 26.49 15.68
C ASN A 468 -12.20 27.38 16.92
N ALA A 469 -11.28 28.31 17.21
CA ALA A 469 -11.41 29.23 18.34
C ALA A 469 -12.61 30.17 18.17
N ASP A 470 -12.76 30.79 16.99
CA ASP A 470 -13.76 31.83 16.75
C ASP A 470 -15.09 31.29 16.20
N PHE A 471 -15.03 30.22 15.39
CA PHE A 471 -16.16 29.64 14.64
C PHE A 471 -16.23 28.11 14.82
N GLY A 472 -16.02 27.63 16.04
CA GLY A 472 -15.90 26.20 16.37
C GLY A 472 -16.97 25.29 15.76
N LEU A 473 -18.24 25.69 15.71
CA LEU A 473 -19.28 24.85 15.09
C LEU A 473 -19.05 24.61 13.59
N TYR A 474 -18.43 25.57 12.88
CA TYR A 474 -18.28 25.58 11.42
C TYR A 474 -16.89 25.17 10.93
N PHE A 475 -15.94 24.86 11.84
CA PHE A 475 -14.61 24.36 11.46
C PHE A 475 -14.66 23.18 10.45
N PRO A 476 -15.62 22.23 10.51
CA PRO A 476 -15.66 21.12 9.56
C PRO A 476 -15.92 21.58 8.11
N LEU A 477 -16.65 22.68 7.94
CA LEU A 477 -16.87 23.28 6.61
C LEU A 477 -15.58 23.90 6.07
N PHE A 478 -14.82 24.56 6.94
CA PHE A 478 -13.49 25.04 6.59
C PHE A 478 -12.57 23.89 6.21
N PHE A 479 -12.60 22.78 6.95
CA PHE A 479 -11.82 21.60 6.60
C PHE A 479 -12.17 21.03 5.22
N ILE A 480 -13.46 20.86 4.90
CA ILE A 480 -13.87 20.42 3.55
C ILE A 480 -13.35 21.37 2.48
N SER A 481 -13.29 22.67 2.74
CA SER A 481 -12.73 23.65 1.80
C SER A 481 -11.23 23.46 1.52
N LEU A 482 -10.51 22.72 2.37
CA LEU A 482 -9.10 22.36 2.11
C LEU A 482 -8.95 21.35 0.97
N VAL A 483 -9.98 20.55 0.69
CA VAL A 483 -9.97 19.60 -0.44
C VAL A 483 -9.82 20.35 -1.77
N PRO A 484 -10.69 21.30 -2.16
CA PRO A 484 -10.47 22.07 -3.38
C PRO A 484 -9.20 22.91 -3.32
N VAL A 485 -8.76 23.41 -2.16
CA VAL A 485 -7.44 24.06 -2.05
C VAL A 485 -6.31 23.11 -2.46
N ARG A 486 -6.34 21.85 -2.01
CA ARG A 486 -5.36 20.83 -2.40
C ARG A 486 -5.42 20.47 -3.89
N TRP A 487 -6.62 20.44 -4.49
CA TRP A 487 -6.80 20.03 -5.89
C TRP A 487 -6.63 21.16 -6.90
N PHE A 488 -6.93 22.40 -6.52
CA PHE A 488 -6.87 23.55 -7.43
C PHE A 488 -5.69 24.48 -7.10
N VAL A 489 -5.45 24.82 -5.84
CA VAL A 489 -4.45 25.84 -5.49
C VAL A 489 -3.04 25.26 -5.41
N VAL A 490 -2.86 24.14 -4.70
CA VAL A 490 -1.55 23.51 -4.49
C VAL A 490 -0.86 23.08 -5.80
N PRO A 491 -1.55 22.56 -6.84
CA PRO A 491 -0.92 22.21 -8.12
C PRO A 491 -0.38 23.38 -8.94
N TYR A 492 -0.74 24.63 -8.62
CA TYR A 492 -0.09 25.80 -9.23
C TYR A 492 1.31 26.06 -8.67
N LEU A 493 1.61 25.59 -7.46
CA LEU A 493 2.87 25.85 -6.76
C LEU A 493 3.90 24.73 -6.94
N PHE A 494 3.47 23.53 -7.32
CA PHE A 494 4.32 22.33 -7.40
C PHE A 494 4.06 21.55 -8.69
N THR A 495 5.09 20.85 -9.18
CA THR A 495 4.93 19.92 -10.30
C THR A 495 4.13 18.70 -9.88
N LYS A 496 3.42 18.08 -10.83
CA LYS A 496 2.62 16.87 -10.59
C LYS A 496 3.45 15.73 -9.97
N GLN A 497 4.70 15.57 -10.38
CA GLN A 497 5.60 14.55 -9.85
C GLN A 497 5.96 14.78 -8.37
N VAL A 498 6.27 16.02 -7.99
CA VAL A 498 6.55 16.37 -6.58
C VAL A 498 5.33 16.15 -5.70
N LEU A 499 4.14 16.47 -6.21
CA LEU A 499 2.89 16.24 -5.48
C LEU A 499 2.54 14.75 -5.36
N ASP A 500 2.77 13.97 -6.42
CA ASP A 500 2.61 12.51 -6.37
C ASP A 500 3.58 11.91 -5.33
N ASP A 501 4.84 12.36 -5.27
CA ASP A 501 5.83 11.88 -4.29
C ASP A 501 5.52 12.30 -2.83
N LEU A 502 4.86 13.44 -2.63
CA LEU A 502 4.50 13.97 -1.30
C LEU A 502 3.14 13.49 -0.77
N ASP A 503 2.23 13.07 -1.64
CA ASP A 503 0.88 12.59 -1.30
C ASP A 503 0.71 11.07 -1.45
N HIS A 504 1.61 10.36 -2.15
CA HIS A 504 1.67 8.90 -2.10
C HIS A 504 2.69 8.45 -1.05
N GLY A 505 2.23 8.29 0.19
CA GLY A 505 2.75 7.20 1.01
C GLY A 505 2.53 5.89 0.25
N LEU A 506 3.45 4.94 0.38
CA LEU A 506 3.43 3.64 -0.30
C LEU A 506 2.00 3.06 -0.34
N ASP A 507 1.26 3.25 -1.44
CA ASP A 507 0.28 2.33 -2.01
C ASP A 507 -0.44 2.84 -3.29
N VAL A 508 -0.81 1.83 -4.07
CA VAL A 508 -1.41 1.69 -5.41
C VAL A 508 -2.26 2.85 -5.96
N LYS A 509 -2.06 3.17 -7.25
CA LYS A 509 -2.91 4.10 -8.02
C LYS A 509 -4.26 3.45 -8.38
N GLU A 510 -5.31 4.25 -8.23
CA GLU A 510 -6.73 3.97 -8.37
C GLU A 510 -7.20 3.72 -9.83
N GLU A 511 -6.53 2.85 -10.60
CA GLU A 511 -6.94 2.51 -11.99
C GLU A 511 -7.69 1.17 -12.14
N ASP A 512 -7.79 0.34 -11.09
CA ASP A 512 -8.51 -0.96 -11.14
C ASP A 512 -10.01 -0.90 -10.76
N ALA A 513 -10.61 0.30 -10.69
CA ALA A 513 -11.96 0.46 -10.13
C ALA A 513 -13.14 0.17 -11.09
N LYS A 514 -12.92 -0.29 -12.34
CA LYS A 514 -14.01 -0.73 -13.24
C LYS A 514 -13.59 -1.96 -14.05
N GLY A 515 -14.22 -3.11 -13.80
CA GLY A 515 -14.11 -4.26 -14.68
C GLY A 515 -14.63 -3.90 -16.09
N THR A 516 -13.96 -4.38 -17.14
CA THR A 516 -14.35 -4.17 -18.54
C THR A 516 -14.42 -5.52 -19.26
N CYS A 517 -15.26 -5.62 -20.29
CA CYS A 517 -15.36 -6.78 -21.17
C CYS A 517 -14.14 -6.99 -22.05
N ALA A 518 -13.36 -5.96 -22.31
CA ALA A 518 -12.04 -6.10 -22.88
C ALA A 518 -11.10 -6.95 -21.98
N ALA A 519 -11.24 -6.84 -20.65
CA ALA A 519 -10.45 -7.61 -19.68
C ALA A 519 -11.09 -8.96 -19.30
N TYR A 520 -12.42 -9.01 -19.15
CA TYR A 520 -13.13 -10.24 -18.77
C TYR A 520 -13.39 -11.19 -19.94
N GLY A 521 -13.35 -10.69 -21.17
CA GLY A 521 -13.71 -11.42 -22.37
C GLY A 521 -15.23 -11.61 -22.51
N CYS A 522 -15.70 -11.65 -23.75
CA CYS A 522 -17.10 -11.92 -24.04
C CYS A 522 -17.39 -13.41 -23.84
N THR A 523 -18.25 -13.73 -22.87
CA THR A 523 -18.60 -15.12 -22.53
C THR A 523 -20.09 -15.37 -22.78
N SER A 524 -20.53 -16.62 -22.84
CA SER A 524 -21.96 -16.98 -22.95
C SER A 524 -22.59 -17.37 -21.60
N SER A 525 -21.77 -17.59 -20.58
CA SER A 525 -22.16 -18.03 -19.24
C SER A 525 -22.05 -16.92 -18.21
N TYR A 526 -23.08 -16.73 -17.39
CA TYR A 526 -23.05 -15.83 -16.25
C TYR A 526 -22.02 -16.27 -15.20
N LYS A 527 -21.10 -15.37 -14.81
CA LYS A 527 -20.04 -15.63 -13.82
C LYS A 527 -20.29 -14.84 -12.53
N PRO A 528 -20.84 -15.45 -11.47
CA PRO A 528 -21.20 -14.74 -10.24
C PRO A 528 -20.05 -13.98 -9.57
N GLU A 529 -18.81 -14.43 -9.77
CA GLU A 529 -17.58 -13.83 -9.23
C GLU A 529 -17.12 -12.54 -9.94
N SER A 530 -17.64 -12.22 -11.13
CA SER A 530 -17.25 -11.03 -11.89
C SER A 530 -18.09 -9.80 -11.48
N ARG A 531 -17.42 -8.68 -11.18
CA ARG A 531 -18.07 -7.43 -10.69
C ARG A 531 -19.05 -6.81 -11.70
N CYS A 532 -18.86 -7.07 -12.99
CA CYS A 532 -19.79 -6.81 -14.06
C CYS A 532 -19.70 -7.96 -15.09
N GLN A 533 -20.73 -8.11 -15.92
CA GLN A 533 -20.91 -9.26 -16.81
C GLN A 533 -20.70 -8.87 -18.27
N CYS A 534 -20.12 -9.80 -19.03
CA CYS A 534 -19.75 -9.63 -20.43
C CYS A 534 -20.42 -10.68 -21.32
N ASN A 535 -21.70 -10.92 -21.05
CA ASN A 535 -22.54 -11.92 -21.71
C ASN A 535 -23.97 -11.37 -21.87
N SER A 536 -24.79 -11.97 -22.73
CA SER A 536 -26.14 -11.47 -23.03
C SER A 536 -27.11 -11.51 -21.84
N GLN A 537 -26.84 -12.32 -20.82
CA GLN A 537 -27.66 -12.40 -19.62
C GLN A 537 -27.45 -11.17 -18.70
N CYS A 538 -26.41 -10.36 -18.92
CA CYS A 538 -26.14 -9.18 -18.10
C CYS A 538 -27.26 -8.13 -18.14
N ALA A 539 -28.02 -8.07 -19.24
CA ALA A 539 -29.13 -7.14 -19.41
C ALA A 539 -30.29 -7.48 -18.46
N ASP A 540 -30.52 -8.77 -18.22
CA ASP A 540 -31.57 -9.27 -17.33
C ASP A 540 -31.25 -8.97 -15.84
N PHE A 541 -29.96 -8.94 -15.48
CA PHE A 541 -29.48 -8.64 -14.12
C PHE A 541 -28.99 -7.18 -13.94
N GLY A 542 -29.04 -6.37 -15.00
CA GLY A 542 -28.63 -4.96 -15.02
C GLY A 542 -27.19 -4.72 -14.59
N ASN A 543 -26.28 -5.66 -14.84
CA ASN A 543 -24.87 -5.62 -14.40
C ASN A 543 -23.87 -5.79 -15.54
N CYS A 544 -24.24 -5.38 -16.76
CA CYS A 544 -23.32 -5.33 -17.90
C CYS A 544 -22.13 -4.42 -17.60
N CYS A 545 -20.92 -4.80 -18.03
CA CYS A 545 -19.80 -3.86 -17.99
C CYS A 545 -20.02 -2.70 -18.96
N ASP A 546 -19.41 -1.54 -18.66
CA ASP A 546 -19.62 -0.29 -19.40
C ASP A 546 -19.30 -0.42 -20.91
N ASP A 547 -18.37 -1.30 -21.27
CA ASP A 547 -17.94 -1.59 -22.64
C ASP A 547 -18.61 -2.84 -23.26
N TYR A 548 -19.57 -3.48 -22.59
CA TYR A 548 -20.22 -4.71 -23.08
C TYR A 548 -20.80 -4.56 -24.49
N VAL A 549 -21.51 -3.45 -24.77
CA VAL A 549 -22.10 -3.19 -26.09
C VAL A 549 -21.00 -3.01 -27.13
N ALA A 550 -19.99 -2.20 -26.84
CA ALA A 550 -18.90 -1.91 -27.76
C ALA A 550 -18.02 -3.14 -28.05
N THR A 551 -17.77 -3.97 -27.04
CA THR A 551 -16.82 -5.09 -27.12
C THR A 551 -17.49 -6.40 -27.53
N CYS A 552 -18.71 -6.68 -27.06
CA CYS A 552 -19.35 -8.00 -27.20
C CYS A 552 -20.56 -8.05 -28.14
N THR A 553 -21.12 -6.90 -28.55
CA THR A 553 -22.25 -6.88 -29.51
C THR A 553 -21.86 -6.44 -30.92
N ALA A 554 -20.60 -6.07 -31.15
CA ALA A 554 -20.11 -5.58 -32.45
C ALA A 554 -19.90 -6.67 -33.53
N SER A 555 -20.12 -7.95 -33.23
CA SER A 555 -19.87 -9.07 -34.16
C SER A 555 -21.09 -9.54 -34.93
N THR A 556 -22.11 -8.69 -35.13
CA THR A 556 -23.31 -9.07 -35.89
C THR A 556 -23.81 -7.98 -36.84
N THR A 557 -22.97 -7.48 -37.74
CA THR A 557 -23.41 -7.00 -39.07
C THR A 557 -22.21 -6.80 -39.98
N SER A 558 -22.06 -7.68 -40.97
CA SER A 558 -21.25 -7.44 -42.17
C SER A 558 -22.13 -6.81 -43.25
N SER A 559 -21.66 -5.76 -43.92
CA SER A 559 -21.63 -5.65 -45.39
C SER A 559 -21.32 -4.24 -45.90
N SER A 560 -20.49 -4.24 -46.96
CA SER A 560 -20.43 -3.33 -48.12
C SER A 560 -19.70 -1.98 -48.06
N SER A 561 -18.70 -1.92 -48.95
CA SER A 561 -18.30 -0.80 -49.84
C SER A 561 -17.55 0.38 -49.22
N GLU A 562 -16.65 1.09 -49.90
CA GLU A 562 -15.75 0.91 -51.05
C GLU A 562 -14.96 2.23 -51.09
N ALA A 563 -13.77 2.22 -51.67
CA ALA A 563 -12.81 3.33 -51.70
C ALA A 563 -13.32 4.64 -52.33
N THR A 564 -12.83 5.80 -51.87
CA THR A 564 -12.22 6.85 -52.73
C THR A 564 -11.55 7.99 -51.94
N ALA A 565 -10.32 8.30 -52.32
CA ALA A 565 -9.72 9.65 -52.29
C ALA A 565 -9.54 10.08 -53.76
N PRO A 566 -8.99 11.26 -54.16
CA PRO A 566 -8.61 12.49 -53.43
C PRO A 566 -9.03 13.82 -54.15
N ALA A 567 -8.82 15.01 -53.57
CA ALA A 567 -8.47 16.25 -54.30
C ALA A 567 -8.02 17.41 -53.38
N THR A 568 -6.82 17.92 -53.65
CA THR A 568 -6.16 19.18 -53.20
C THR A 568 -6.37 20.29 -54.28
N PRO A 569 -5.76 21.51 -54.22
CA PRO A 569 -5.30 22.40 -53.13
C PRO A 569 -5.65 23.91 -53.35
N ALA A 570 -5.45 24.78 -52.34
CA ALA A 570 -5.10 26.20 -52.56
C ALA A 570 -4.45 26.88 -51.33
N THR A 571 -3.12 26.99 -51.38
CA THR A 571 -2.20 28.11 -51.06
C THR A 571 -2.62 29.28 -50.13
N SER A 572 -1.85 29.48 -49.05
CA SER A 572 -0.98 30.66 -48.83
C SER A 572 -0.19 30.57 -47.50
N ALA A 573 1.13 30.77 -47.56
CA ALA A 573 2.07 30.96 -46.44
C ALA A 573 2.64 32.42 -46.49
N PRO A 574 3.51 32.93 -45.58
CA PRO A 574 4.14 32.28 -44.41
C PRO A 574 4.16 33.13 -43.12
N SER A 575 4.30 32.48 -41.96
CA SER A 575 4.91 33.12 -40.78
C SER A 575 5.77 32.11 -40.04
N VAL A 576 7.05 32.44 -39.93
CA VAL A 576 8.13 31.65 -39.36
C VAL A 576 7.94 31.49 -37.84
N SER A 577 7.97 30.26 -37.36
CA SER A 577 8.13 29.89 -35.94
C SER A 577 8.91 28.58 -35.88
N PRO A 578 9.77 28.34 -34.88
CA PRO A 578 10.64 27.17 -34.87
C PRO A 578 9.80 25.90 -34.73
N GLY A 579 9.95 24.98 -35.68
CA GLY A 579 9.23 23.71 -35.69
C GLY A 579 9.68 22.75 -34.59
N PRO A 580 8.84 21.77 -34.22
CA PRO A 580 9.24 20.64 -33.38
C PRO A 580 10.28 19.78 -34.10
N PRO A 581 11.18 19.10 -33.38
CA PRO A 581 12.26 18.32 -33.99
C PRO A 581 11.70 17.17 -34.84
N GLU A 582 12.25 17.01 -36.05
CA GLU A 582 12.00 15.90 -36.96
C GLU A 582 12.22 14.54 -36.27
N ARG A 583 11.21 13.65 -36.32
CA ARG A 583 11.38 12.23 -35.99
C ARG A 583 12.18 11.54 -37.10
N SER A 584 13.50 11.40 -36.89
CA SER A 584 14.45 10.94 -37.93
C SER A 584 14.94 9.49 -37.83
N SER A 585 14.33 8.63 -36.98
CA SER A 585 14.73 7.22 -36.86
C SER A 585 13.82 6.25 -37.63
N ARG A 586 14.43 5.15 -38.12
CA ARG A 586 13.74 4.04 -38.80
C ARG A 586 12.96 3.16 -37.83
N TYR A 587 13.35 3.14 -36.56
CA TYR A 587 12.88 2.19 -35.55
C TYR A 587 11.73 2.78 -34.73
N ARG A 588 10.57 2.09 -34.69
CA ARG A 588 9.43 2.51 -33.86
C ARG A 588 9.19 1.52 -32.74
N LEU A 589 8.96 2.03 -31.54
CA LEU A 589 8.64 1.18 -30.38
C LEU A 589 7.37 0.36 -30.66
N LYS A 590 7.47 -0.97 -30.56
CA LYS A 590 6.37 -1.92 -30.79
C LYS A 590 5.95 -2.66 -29.54
N TRP A 591 6.88 -2.85 -28.61
CA TRP A 591 6.64 -3.61 -27.39
C TRP A 591 7.61 -3.18 -26.29
N SER A 592 7.15 -3.21 -25.04
CA SER A 592 7.98 -2.94 -23.88
C SER A 592 7.52 -3.75 -22.68
N ALA A 593 8.48 -4.26 -21.90
CA ALA A 593 8.29 -4.77 -20.55
C ALA A 593 9.06 -3.85 -19.59
N GLN A 594 8.34 -3.13 -18.72
CA GLN A 594 8.89 -2.20 -17.74
C GLN A 594 7.87 -1.98 -16.61
N GLY A 595 8.35 -1.48 -15.47
CA GLY A 595 7.50 -1.17 -14.33
C GLY A 595 6.86 -2.41 -13.69
N GLU A 596 5.75 -2.19 -12.97
CA GLU A 596 5.03 -3.25 -12.24
C GLU A 596 4.44 -4.32 -13.19
N SER A 597 4.15 -3.94 -14.44
CA SER A 597 3.65 -4.81 -15.51
C SER A 597 4.76 -5.54 -16.28
N PHE A 598 6.00 -5.57 -15.79
CA PHE A 598 7.13 -6.16 -16.53
C PHE A 598 6.87 -7.61 -16.94
N PHE A 599 6.26 -8.41 -16.05
CA PHE A 599 6.03 -9.85 -16.28
C PHE A 599 4.73 -10.18 -17.04
N ASP A 600 3.80 -9.22 -17.21
CA ASP A 600 2.47 -9.47 -17.81
C ASP A 600 2.53 -9.97 -19.26
N ASN A 601 3.60 -9.62 -19.97
CA ASN A 601 3.81 -9.96 -21.37
C ASN A 601 4.70 -11.20 -21.60
N TRP A 602 4.94 -11.99 -20.56
CA TRP A 602 5.76 -13.20 -20.59
C TRP A 602 4.92 -14.46 -20.35
N ASN A 603 5.32 -15.58 -20.95
CA ASN A 603 4.86 -16.91 -20.57
C ASN A 603 5.96 -17.56 -19.72
N PHE A 604 5.58 -18.07 -18.56
CA PHE A 604 6.49 -18.82 -17.69
C PHE A 604 6.46 -20.30 -18.09
N LEU A 605 7.65 -20.87 -18.27
CA LEU A 605 7.86 -22.24 -18.72
C LEU A 605 8.37 -23.08 -17.55
N TRP A 606 7.98 -24.35 -17.51
CA TRP A 606 8.39 -25.30 -16.46
C TRP A 606 9.43 -26.33 -16.96
N GLU A 607 9.62 -26.43 -18.27
CA GLU A 607 10.48 -27.42 -18.91
C GLU A 607 11.97 -27.05 -18.80
N ASP A 608 12.78 -28.03 -18.42
CA ASP A 608 14.24 -27.95 -18.36
C ASP A 608 14.82 -28.71 -19.57
N HIS A 609 15.65 -28.02 -20.36
CA HIS A 609 16.33 -28.63 -21.52
C HIS A 609 17.84 -28.69 -21.34
N ASN A 610 18.39 -28.13 -20.27
CA ASN A 610 19.84 -28.06 -20.05
C ASN A 610 20.32 -29.08 -18.99
N HIS A 611 19.43 -30.01 -18.61
CA HIS A 611 19.63 -31.01 -17.56
C HIS A 611 20.19 -30.42 -16.26
N GLY A 612 19.72 -29.21 -15.92
CA GLY A 612 20.23 -28.43 -14.82
C GLY A 612 19.72 -28.89 -13.46
N SER A 613 20.02 -28.09 -12.46
CA SER A 613 19.53 -28.14 -11.09
C SER A 613 18.48 -27.06 -10.83
N ALA A 614 17.90 -26.47 -11.88
CA ALA A 614 16.75 -25.57 -11.79
C ALA A 614 15.42 -26.32 -11.65
N GLN A 615 14.54 -25.80 -10.80
CA GLN A 615 13.10 -26.03 -10.85
C GLN A 615 12.46 -24.72 -11.33
N TYR A 616 11.97 -24.72 -12.57
CA TYR A 616 11.29 -23.56 -13.11
C TYR A 616 9.85 -23.46 -12.61
N LEU A 617 9.52 -22.30 -12.05
CA LEU A 617 8.21 -21.99 -11.50
C LEU A 617 7.34 -21.25 -12.53
N LEU A 618 6.04 -21.55 -12.52
CA LEU A 618 5.04 -20.74 -13.22
C LEU A 618 4.83 -19.41 -12.51
N GLU A 619 4.26 -18.41 -13.19
CA GLU A 619 4.15 -17.04 -12.66
C GLU A 619 3.57 -16.94 -11.23
N PRO A 620 2.46 -17.63 -10.88
CA PRO A 620 1.89 -17.52 -9.53
C PRO A 620 2.85 -18.07 -8.47
N GLU A 621 3.45 -19.23 -8.72
CA GLU A 621 4.41 -19.88 -7.83
C GLU A 621 5.70 -19.05 -7.73
N ALA A 622 6.16 -18.45 -8.82
CA ALA A 622 7.33 -17.59 -8.85
C ALA A 622 7.15 -16.31 -8.01
N LYS A 623 5.93 -15.74 -7.99
CA LYS A 623 5.57 -14.60 -7.12
C LYS A 623 5.48 -15.04 -5.67
N GLU A 624 4.84 -16.17 -5.38
CA GLU A 624 4.69 -16.72 -4.03
C GLU A 624 6.06 -17.03 -3.40
N GLU A 625 6.94 -17.67 -4.15
CA GLU A 625 8.30 -18.04 -3.72
C GLU A 625 9.31 -16.86 -3.80
N SER A 626 8.84 -15.64 -4.12
CA SER A 626 9.66 -14.43 -4.23
C SER A 626 10.85 -14.54 -5.20
N VAL A 627 10.69 -15.37 -6.22
CA VAL A 627 11.66 -15.61 -7.30
C VAL A 627 11.59 -14.51 -8.36
N ILE A 628 10.42 -13.88 -8.52
CA ILE A 628 10.23 -12.68 -9.34
C ILE A 628 9.62 -11.54 -8.54
N GLU A 629 10.01 -10.32 -8.87
CA GLU A 629 9.49 -9.09 -8.26
C GLU A 629 9.53 -7.97 -9.29
N ALA A 630 8.42 -7.25 -9.49
CA ALA A 630 8.39 -6.08 -10.36
C ALA A 630 8.01 -4.83 -9.55
N THR A 631 8.74 -3.75 -9.76
CA THR A 631 8.51 -2.43 -9.18
C THR A 631 8.39 -1.41 -10.30
N ARG A 632 8.05 -0.15 -9.99
CA ARG A 632 7.95 0.92 -11.00
C ARG A 632 9.24 1.13 -11.82
N ASN A 633 10.40 0.87 -11.24
CA ASN A 633 11.69 1.21 -11.84
C ASN A 633 12.50 0.00 -12.33
N PHE A 634 12.20 -1.19 -11.80
CA PHE A 634 12.94 -2.40 -12.14
C PHE A 634 12.13 -3.68 -11.88
N ALA A 635 12.52 -4.74 -12.57
CA ALA A 635 12.09 -6.11 -12.35
C ALA A 635 13.28 -6.97 -11.96
N ILE A 636 13.09 -7.80 -10.93
CA ILE A 636 14.06 -8.76 -10.43
C ILE A 636 13.60 -10.17 -10.76
N ILE A 637 14.53 -10.98 -11.24
CA ILE A 637 14.42 -12.43 -11.31
C ILE A 637 15.60 -13.00 -10.55
N ARG A 638 15.39 -13.89 -9.59
CA ARG A 638 16.45 -14.35 -8.68
C ARG A 638 16.46 -15.86 -8.47
N ALA A 639 17.54 -16.37 -7.91
CA ALA A 639 17.57 -17.70 -7.33
C ALA A 639 16.63 -17.75 -6.12
N GLY A 640 15.68 -18.68 -6.12
CA GLY A 640 14.82 -18.99 -4.99
C GLY A 640 15.48 -19.96 -4.02
N ARG A 641 14.71 -20.43 -3.03
CA ARG A 641 15.15 -21.49 -2.11
C ARG A 641 15.30 -22.84 -2.82
N ARG A 642 15.99 -23.77 -2.16
CA ARG A 642 16.00 -25.19 -2.57
C ARG A 642 14.58 -25.75 -2.70
N SER A 643 14.39 -26.61 -3.69
CA SER A 643 13.09 -27.23 -3.97
C SER A 643 12.67 -28.15 -2.82
N PRO A 644 11.50 -27.97 -2.19
CA PRO A 644 10.99 -28.94 -1.23
C PRO A 644 10.49 -30.23 -1.91
N LYS A 645 10.25 -30.19 -3.23
CA LYS A 645 9.64 -31.28 -4.00
C LYS A 645 10.68 -32.18 -4.67
N TYR A 646 11.76 -31.58 -5.18
CA TYR A 646 12.77 -32.26 -5.97
C TYR A 646 14.14 -32.12 -5.32
N LYS A 647 14.66 -33.22 -4.79
CA LYS A 647 16.04 -33.28 -4.28
C LYS A 647 16.99 -32.80 -5.39
N TYR A 648 17.97 -31.98 -5.02
CA TYR A 648 18.97 -31.41 -5.92
C TYR A 648 18.50 -30.31 -6.89
N LYS A 649 17.26 -29.83 -6.74
CA LYS A 649 16.78 -28.70 -7.55
C LYS A 649 16.63 -27.42 -6.70
N ARG A 650 16.77 -26.25 -7.32
CA ARG A 650 16.53 -24.93 -6.73
C ARG A 650 15.52 -24.15 -7.55
N MET A 651 14.60 -23.49 -6.88
CA MET A 651 13.52 -22.72 -7.51
C MET A 651 14.07 -21.53 -8.29
N THR A 652 13.57 -21.32 -9.50
CA THR A 652 13.89 -20.16 -10.35
C THR A 652 12.84 -20.03 -11.47
N THR A 653 13.09 -19.20 -12.49
CA THR A 653 12.17 -19.02 -13.61
C THR A 653 12.86 -19.13 -14.95
N ARG A 654 12.08 -19.59 -15.92
CA ARG A 654 12.35 -19.58 -17.34
C ARG A 654 11.14 -18.96 -18.00
N MET A 655 11.34 -17.95 -18.82
CA MET A 655 10.24 -17.24 -19.44
C MET A 655 10.55 -16.83 -20.88
N GLU A 656 9.48 -16.80 -21.67
CA GLU A 656 9.49 -16.38 -23.07
C GLU A 656 8.54 -15.20 -23.29
N SER A 657 8.83 -14.32 -24.23
CA SER A 657 7.88 -13.26 -24.61
C SER A 657 6.64 -13.85 -25.27
N LYS A 658 5.45 -13.31 -24.97
CA LYS A 658 4.19 -13.71 -25.61
C LYS A 658 4.16 -13.43 -27.12
N ARG A 659 5.00 -12.49 -27.58
CA ARG A 659 5.15 -12.12 -28.99
C ARG A 659 6.48 -12.60 -29.53
N SER A 660 6.52 -12.90 -30.81
CA SER A 660 7.72 -13.11 -31.62
C SER A 660 7.93 -11.93 -32.56
N TRP A 661 9.18 -11.73 -32.99
CA TRP A 661 9.55 -10.67 -33.92
C TRP A 661 10.51 -11.18 -34.98
N LYS A 662 10.39 -10.60 -36.18
CA LYS A 662 11.34 -10.76 -37.28
C LYS A 662 11.86 -9.39 -37.67
N TYR A 663 13.18 -9.22 -37.72
CA TYR A 663 13.87 -7.93 -37.90
C TYR A 663 13.47 -6.89 -36.86
N PHE A 664 14.28 -6.74 -35.82
CA PHE A 664 13.98 -5.87 -34.69
C PHE A 664 15.24 -5.23 -34.13
N LEU A 665 15.05 -4.18 -33.34
CA LEU A 665 16.04 -3.64 -32.42
C LEU A 665 15.51 -3.80 -30.99
N THR A 666 16.17 -4.62 -30.18
CA THR A 666 15.81 -4.82 -28.77
C THR A 666 16.78 -4.07 -27.88
N LEU A 667 16.29 -3.37 -26.85
CA LEU A 667 17.08 -2.73 -25.81
C LEU A 667 16.74 -3.36 -24.46
N ILE A 668 17.72 -3.95 -23.79
CA ILE A 668 17.60 -4.53 -22.45
C ILE A 668 18.43 -3.66 -21.49
N LYS A 669 17.76 -2.85 -20.68
CA LYS A 669 18.40 -2.00 -19.68
C LYS A 669 18.49 -2.74 -18.36
N PHE A 670 19.71 -2.95 -17.86
CA PHE A 670 19.94 -3.64 -16.59
C PHE A 670 20.88 -2.85 -15.68
N SER A 671 20.79 -3.11 -14.39
CA SER A 671 21.71 -2.63 -13.36
C SER A 671 22.53 -3.76 -12.72
N HIS A 672 22.06 -5.01 -12.83
CA HIS A 672 22.73 -6.20 -12.33
C HIS A 672 22.32 -7.43 -13.14
N VAL A 673 23.24 -8.38 -13.30
CA VAL A 673 22.99 -9.71 -13.88
C VAL A 673 23.51 -10.82 -12.95
N PRO A 674 22.92 -12.03 -12.97
CA PRO A 674 23.31 -13.11 -12.07
C PRO A 674 24.76 -13.54 -12.27
N TYR A 675 25.46 -13.90 -11.21
CA TYR A 675 26.76 -14.55 -11.30
C TYR A 675 27.03 -15.41 -10.06
N GLY A 676 28.04 -16.26 -10.14
CA GLY A 676 28.48 -17.07 -9.00
C GLY A 676 28.56 -18.54 -9.33
N CYS A 677 29.17 -19.30 -8.43
CA CYS A 677 29.35 -20.72 -8.61
C CYS A 677 28.02 -21.48 -8.74
N GLY A 678 27.94 -22.28 -9.80
CA GLY A 678 26.78 -23.09 -10.16
C GLY A 678 25.68 -22.31 -10.85
N VAL A 679 25.82 -21.00 -11.08
CA VAL A 679 24.82 -20.15 -11.74
C VAL A 679 25.05 -20.16 -13.25
N TRP A 680 23.97 -20.29 -14.03
CA TRP A 680 23.97 -20.23 -15.50
C TRP A 680 22.86 -19.28 -15.97
N PRO A 681 23.12 -17.97 -16.02
CA PRO A 681 22.16 -17.01 -16.57
C PRO A 681 22.19 -17.01 -18.10
N ALA A 682 21.01 -16.87 -18.70
CA ALA A 682 20.89 -16.72 -20.15
C ALA A 682 19.82 -15.68 -20.53
N LEU A 683 20.23 -14.73 -21.38
CA LEU A 683 19.37 -13.85 -22.18
C LEU A 683 19.59 -14.19 -23.64
N PHE A 684 18.59 -14.73 -24.29
CA PHE A 684 18.71 -15.26 -25.64
C PHE A 684 17.41 -15.09 -26.42
N THR A 685 17.43 -15.43 -27.70
CA THR A 685 16.23 -15.45 -28.52
C THR A 685 16.09 -16.80 -29.20
N LEU A 686 14.87 -17.32 -29.22
CA LEU A 686 14.59 -18.65 -29.76
C LEU A 686 13.35 -18.64 -30.65
N ALA A 687 13.40 -19.38 -31.76
CA ALA A 687 12.26 -19.53 -32.66
C ALA A 687 11.11 -20.33 -32.01
N PRO A 688 9.86 -19.81 -32.04
CA PRO A 688 8.72 -20.57 -31.57
C PRO A 688 8.30 -21.62 -32.62
N ASN A 689 7.72 -22.74 -32.17
CA ASN A 689 7.08 -23.75 -33.01
C ASN A 689 7.98 -24.48 -34.04
N VAL A 690 9.31 -24.37 -33.92
CA VAL A 690 10.28 -25.11 -34.74
C VAL A 690 11.22 -25.88 -33.81
N PRO A 691 11.49 -27.18 -34.06
CA PRO A 691 12.46 -27.92 -33.26
C PRO A 691 13.84 -27.27 -33.33
N TRP A 692 14.42 -27.00 -32.17
CA TRP A 692 15.81 -26.54 -32.07
C TRP A 692 16.75 -27.56 -32.73
N PRO A 693 17.76 -27.13 -33.52
CA PRO A 693 18.17 -25.75 -33.81
C PRO A 693 17.60 -25.17 -35.12
N ASN A 694 16.60 -25.81 -35.74
CA ASN A 694 16.20 -25.53 -37.13
C ASN A 694 15.49 -24.19 -37.36
N GLY A 695 15.05 -23.50 -36.32
CA GLY A 695 14.54 -22.13 -36.40
C GLY A 695 15.58 -21.05 -36.06
N GLY A 696 16.76 -21.48 -35.60
CA GLY A 696 17.85 -20.64 -35.10
C GLY A 696 17.62 -20.10 -33.68
N GLU A 697 18.73 -19.83 -33.00
CA GLU A 697 18.83 -19.25 -31.66
C GLU A 697 20.00 -18.25 -31.61
N LEU A 698 19.81 -17.15 -30.89
CA LEU A 698 20.85 -16.17 -30.63
C LEU A 698 21.00 -15.94 -29.13
N ASP A 699 22.14 -16.34 -28.58
CA ASP A 699 22.52 -16.02 -27.21
C ASP A 699 23.05 -14.59 -27.19
N ILE A 700 22.37 -13.71 -26.47
CA ILE A 700 22.76 -12.30 -26.33
C ILE A 700 23.75 -12.16 -25.18
N LEU A 701 23.45 -12.83 -24.05
CA LEU A 701 24.29 -12.89 -22.87
C LEU A 701 24.11 -14.26 -22.21
N GLU A 702 25.14 -15.10 -22.31
CA GLU A 702 25.16 -16.42 -21.66
C GLU A 702 26.57 -16.74 -21.12
N TYR A 703 26.63 -17.30 -19.92
CA TYR A 703 27.84 -17.82 -19.27
C TYR A 703 27.47 -18.78 -18.14
N VAL A 704 28.48 -19.41 -17.55
CA VAL A 704 28.34 -20.30 -16.39
C VAL A 704 29.35 -19.96 -15.31
N ASN A 705 29.01 -20.26 -14.05
CA ASN A 705 29.89 -20.09 -12.90
C ASN A 705 30.49 -18.67 -12.82
N MET A 706 31.82 -18.56 -12.77
CA MET A 706 32.57 -17.31 -12.78
C MET A 706 33.23 -17.04 -14.15
N ASP A 707 32.85 -17.80 -15.18
CA ASP A 707 33.46 -17.75 -16.51
C ASP A 707 32.99 -16.53 -17.32
N VAL A 708 33.60 -16.35 -18.48
CA VAL A 708 33.35 -15.26 -19.43
C VAL A 708 32.12 -15.51 -20.29
N SER A 709 31.36 -14.45 -20.53
CA SER A 709 30.18 -14.44 -21.40
C SER A 709 30.51 -14.64 -22.86
N LYS A 710 29.62 -15.34 -23.54
CA LYS A 710 29.59 -15.42 -24.99
C LYS A 710 28.24 -14.91 -25.51
N ALA A 711 28.28 -14.31 -26.69
CA ALA A 711 27.11 -14.26 -27.55
C ALA A 711 27.37 -15.23 -28.69
N SER A 712 26.51 -16.22 -28.83
CA SER A 712 26.63 -17.31 -29.80
C SER A 712 25.42 -17.32 -30.71
N PHE A 713 25.62 -17.73 -31.95
CA PHE A 713 24.55 -17.96 -32.90
C PHE A 713 24.53 -19.44 -33.29
N HIS A 714 23.34 -20.03 -33.15
CA HIS A 714 23.08 -21.43 -33.40
C HIS A 714 22.02 -21.56 -34.48
N THR A 715 22.25 -22.40 -35.47
CA THR A 715 21.27 -22.69 -36.52
C THR A 715 21.40 -24.12 -37.01
N GLY A 716 20.31 -24.66 -37.55
CA GLY A 716 20.37 -25.83 -38.42
C GLY A 716 20.86 -25.48 -39.83
N GLY A 717 20.98 -26.50 -40.68
CA GLY A 717 21.26 -26.33 -42.12
C GLY A 717 22.71 -25.96 -42.43
N GLU A 718 22.91 -24.98 -43.31
CA GLU A 718 24.22 -24.48 -43.75
C GLU A 718 24.39 -23.01 -43.37
N CYS A 719 25.30 -22.71 -42.44
CA CYS A 719 25.59 -21.32 -42.05
C CYS A 719 27.05 -21.15 -41.64
N LYS A 720 27.90 -20.80 -42.61
CA LYS A 720 29.30 -20.42 -42.38
C LYS A 720 29.51 -18.94 -42.71
N LEU A 721 29.91 -18.15 -41.71
CA LEU A 721 30.14 -16.73 -41.90
C LEU A 721 31.52 -16.47 -42.54
N SER A 722 31.62 -15.39 -43.32
CA SER A 722 32.90 -14.95 -43.87
C SER A 722 33.71 -14.22 -42.80
N ALA A 723 34.89 -14.76 -42.46
CA ALA A 723 35.81 -14.14 -41.51
C ALA A 723 36.16 -12.68 -41.90
N GLU A 724 36.36 -12.39 -43.18
CA GLU A 724 36.62 -11.03 -43.68
C GLU A 724 35.47 -10.07 -43.34
N LYS A 725 34.22 -10.49 -43.57
CA LYS A 725 33.04 -9.67 -43.28
C LYS A 725 32.78 -9.52 -41.79
N VAL A 726 32.99 -10.57 -41.00
CA VAL A 726 32.85 -10.53 -39.54
C VAL A 726 33.80 -9.50 -38.93
N ASN A 727 35.04 -9.45 -39.41
CA ASN A 727 36.08 -8.55 -38.91
C ASN A 727 35.99 -7.10 -39.45
N LYS A 728 34.88 -6.73 -40.10
CA LYS A 728 34.66 -5.37 -40.65
C LYS A 728 34.84 -4.26 -39.61
N TYR A 729 34.45 -4.51 -38.35
CA TYR A 729 34.48 -3.54 -37.25
C TYR A 729 35.62 -3.81 -36.25
N GLY A 730 36.68 -4.46 -36.72
CA GLY A 730 37.83 -4.92 -35.95
C GLY A 730 37.80 -6.43 -35.66
N PRO A 731 38.87 -6.98 -35.03
CA PRO A 731 38.98 -8.41 -34.74
C PRO A 731 37.84 -8.93 -33.85
N MET A 732 37.11 -9.95 -34.31
CA MET A 732 36.04 -10.64 -33.60
C MET A 732 36.24 -12.15 -33.70
N PRO A 733 37.22 -12.72 -32.96
CA PRO A 733 37.50 -14.14 -33.01
C PRO A 733 36.30 -14.97 -32.55
N ASP A 734 36.11 -16.12 -33.17
CA ASP A 734 35.08 -17.08 -32.80
C ASP A 734 35.44 -17.77 -31.47
N ARG A 735 34.68 -17.46 -30.41
CA ARG A 735 34.89 -17.96 -29.04
C ARG A 735 34.39 -19.38 -28.81
N ASN A 736 33.73 -19.98 -29.79
CA ASN A 736 33.37 -21.39 -29.78
C ASN A 736 34.39 -22.26 -30.54
N ASN A 737 35.40 -21.64 -31.16
CA ASN A 737 36.43 -22.31 -31.97
C ASN A 737 35.83 -23.17 -33.10
N MET A 738 34.76 -22.69 -33.73
CA MET A 738 34.05 -23.40 -34.82
C MET A 738 34.38 -22.84 -36.20
N ASP A 739 35.42 -22.00 -36.33
CA ASP A 739 35.81 -21.34 -37.59
C ASP A 739 34.62 -20.61 -38.26
N TYR A 740 33.84 -19.89 -37.44
CA TYR A 740 32.66 -19.14 -37.86
C TYR A 740 31.56 -20.00 -38.50
N ASP A 741 31.57 -21.31 -38.28
CA ASP A 741 30.45 -22.21 -38.58
C ASP A 741 29.42 -22.11 -37.45
N CYS A 742 28.24 -21.61 -37.78
CA CYS A 742 27.16 -21.39 -36.82
C CYS A 742 26.19 -22.58 -36.75
N VAL A 743 26.46 -23.65 -37.51
CA VAL A 743 25.66 -24.86 -37.44
C VAL A 743 25.92 -25.57 -36.11
N THR A 744 24.85 -25.98 -35.43
CA THR A 744 24.95 -26.69 -34.15
C THR A 744 24.34 -28.08 -34.26
N ASP A 745 24.99 -29.04 -33.61
CA ASP A 745 24.49 -30.40 -33.31
C ASP A 745 24.91 -30.81 -31.89
N TYR A 746 24.88 -29.81 -30.98
CA TYR A 746 25.34 -29.87 -29.60
C TYR A 746 25.33 -31.27 -28.98
N PRO A 747 26.46 -31.73 -28.40
CA PRO A 747 27.59 -30.91 -27.94
C PRO A 747 28.78 -30.76 -28.89
N ASP A 748 28.81 -31.43 -30.04
CA ASP A 748 30.01 -31.50 -30.90
C ASP A 748 30.26 -30.22 -31.70
N ARG A 749 29.22 -29.66 -32.33
CA ARG A 749 29.24 -28.30 -32.91
C ARG A 749 28.42 -27.37 -32.05
N LEU A 750 29.05 -26.30 -31.58
CA LEU A 750 28.51 -25.34 -30.60
C LEU A 750 27.98 -24.06 -31.24
N GLY A 751 27.86 -24.00 -32.57
CA GLY A 751 27.62 -22.74 -33.28
C GLY A 751 28.79 -21.75 -33.17
N CYS A 752 28.59 -20.54 -33.71
CA CYS A 752 29.66 -19.55 -33.85
C CYS A 752 29.48 -18.40 -32.85
N ALA A 753 30.58 -17.89 -32.29
CA ALA A 753 30.55 -16.80 -31.32
C ALA A 753 31.60 -15.72 -31.63
N PRO A 754 31.45 -14.94 -32.71
CA PRO A 754 32.35 -13.85 -33.07
C PRO A 754 32.22 -12.68 -32.08
N ASN A 755 32.93 -12.75 -30.94
CA ASN A 755 32.89 -11.74 -29.89
C ASN A 755 34.18 -10.92 -29.84
N LYS A 756 34.05 -9.59 -29.89
CA LYS A 756 35.17 -8.64 -29.90
C LYS A 756 35.97 -8.67 -28.61
N TRP A 757 35.29 -8.72 -27.48
CA TRP A 757 35.81 -8.84 -26.13
C TRP A 757 34.89 -9.76 -25.33
N MET A 758 35.25 -10.14 -24.11
CA MET A 758 34.39 -10.93 -23.22
C MET A 758 34.50 -10.36 -21.81
N LYS A 759 33.46 -10.57 -20.99
CA LYS A 759 33.43 -10.20 -19.57
C LYS A 759 32.99 -11.40 -18.76
N SER A 760 33.63 -11.63 -17.63
CA SER A 760 33.16 -12.57 -16.62
C SER A 760 31.78 -12.17 -16.09
N GLY A 761 31.04 -13.12 -15.53
CA GLY A 761 29.77 -12.82 -14.86
C GLY A 761 29.91 -11.74 -13.78
N THR A 762 31.04 -11.71 -13.06
CA THR A 762 31.32 -10.67 -12.05
C THR A 762 31.52 -9.30 -12.69
N GLU A 763 32.23 -9.21 -13.81
CA GLU A 763 32.43 -7.94 -14.51
C GLU A 763 31.11 -7.41 -15.08
N TRP A 764 30.24 -8.29 -15.59
CA TRP A 764 28.90 -7.90 -16.05
C TRP A 764 28.02 -7.36 -14.92
N ALA A 765 28.02 -8.01 -13.76
CA ALA A 765 27.26 -7.57 -12.59
C ALA A 765 27.67 -6.17 -12.10
N HIS A 766 28.92 -5.75 -12.33
CA HIS A 766 29.44 -4.41 -12.01
C HIS A 766 29.44 -3.44 -13.20
N SER A 767 28.84 -3.83 -14.33
CA SER A 767 28.81 -3.06 -15.58
C SER A 767 27.37 -2.73 -15.99
N PRO A 768 26.64 -1.87 -15.24
CA PRO A 768 25.28 -1.50 -15.60
C PRO A 768 25.25 -0.78 -16.96
N GLY A 769 24.19 -1.02 -17.73
CA GLY A 769 24.04 -0.44 -19.05
C GLY A 769 22.91 -1.05 -19.87
N ILE A 770 23.04 -0.95 -21.18
CA ILE A 770 22.08 -1.50 -22.15
C ILE A 770 22.77 -2.57 -23.01
N LEU A 771 22.17 -3.76 -23.06
CA LEU A 771 22.42 -4.72 -24.12
C LEU A 771 21.41 -4.47 -25.24
N ALA A 772 21.91 -4.16 -26.44
CA ALA A 772 21.06 -3.89 -27.59
C ALA A 772 21.33 -4.90 -28.72
N THR A 773 20.27 -5.48 -29.29
CA THR A 773 20.38 -6.45 -30.38
C THR A 773 19.65 -5.92 -31.60
N GLN A 774 20.38 -5.69 -32.68
CA GLN A 774 19.85 -5.20 -33.95
C GLN A 774 19.87 -6.33 -34.97
N TRP A 775 18.69 -6.72 -35.44
CA TRP A 775 18.51 -7.71 -36.49
C TRP A 775 17.90 -7.09 -37.74
N THR A 776 18.54 -7.34 -38.89
CA THR A 776 18.07 -6.99 -40.22
C THR A 776 18.19 -8.19 -41.17
N GLU A 777 17.67 -8.08 -42.38
CA GLU A 777 17.85 -9.09 -43.43
C GLU A 777 19.33 -9.39 -43.74
N SER A 778 20.22 -8.42 -43.54
CA SER A 778 21.62 -8.53 -43.92
C SER A 778 22.55 -8.93 -42.77
N PHE A 779 22.16 -8.70 -41.51
CA PHE A 779 23.04 -8.93 -40.37
C PHE A 779 22.32 -8.98 -39.02
N LEU A 780 23.03 -9.51 -38.01
CA LEU A 780 22.80 -9.28 -36.58
C LEU A 780 23.97 -8.51 -35.96
N LYS A 781 23.66 -7.57 -35.07
CA LYS A 781 24.63 -6.87 -34.22
C LYS A 781 24.18 -6.92 -32.77
N ILE A 782 25.11 -7.13 -31.87
CA ILE A 782 24.90 -6.99 -30.42
C ILE A 782 25.81 -5.88 -29.92
N PHE A 783 25.23 -4.94 -29.19
CA PHE A 783 25.94 -3.81 -28.59
C PHE A 783 25.82 -3.87 -27.06
N TYR A 784 26.86 -3.41 -26.39
CA TYR A 784 26.83 -3.06 -24.98
C TYR A 784 27.17 -1.58 -24.82
N ILE A 785 26.20 -0.83 -24.30
CA ILE A 785 26.31 0.61 -24.05
C ILE A 785 26.37 0.83 -22.53
N PRO A 786 27.52 1.29 -21.97
CA PRO A 786 27.64 1.56 -20.55
C PRO A 786 26.65 2.63 -20.07
N GLU A 787 26.21 2.55 -18.80
CA GLU A 787 25.23 3.47 -18.20
C GLU A 787 25.50 4.96 -18.48
N HIS A 788 26.74 5.38 -18.31
CA HIS A 788 27.17 6.77 -18.41
C HIS A 788 27.34 7.25 -19.86
N GLU A 789 27.21 6.35 -20.84
CA GLU A 789 27.37 6.64 -22.26
C GLU A 789 26.05 6.43 -23.04
N ILE A 790 24.93 6.17 -22.36
CA ILE A 790 23.64 5.95 -23.01
C ILE A 790 23.28 7.19 -23.84
N PRO A 791 23.15 7.06 -25.18
CA PRO A 791 22.91 8.21 -26.05
C PRO A 791 21.47 8.73 -25.92
N GLN A 792 21.30 10.01 -26.24
CA GLN A 792 20.04 10.72 -26.07
C GLN A 792 18.89 10.17 -26.93
N ASP A 793 19.22 9.55 -28.06
CA ASP A 793 18.24 8.92 -28.96
C ASP A 793 17.54 7.72 -28.30
N ILE A 794 18.27 6.93 -27.49
CA ILE A 794 17.69 5.87 -26.67
C ILE A 794 16.83 6.45 -25.55
N LEU A 795 17.32 7.49 -24.86
CA LEU A 795 16.56 8.15 -23.78
C LEU A 795 15.26 8.80 -24.28
N ALA A 796 15.23 9.20 -25.56
CA ALA A 796 14.07 9.76 -26.23
C ALA A 796 13.16 8.70 -26.91
N ASP A 797 13.40 7.40 -26.70
CA ASP A 797 12.70 6.29 -27.35
C ASP A 797 12.67 6.39 -28.89
N ASN A 798 13.76 6.89 -29.48
CA ASN A 798 13.93 7.08 -30.91
C ASN A 798 15.33 6.61 -31.39
N PRO A 799 15.70 5.34 -31.15
CA PRO A 799 17.07 4.85 -31.35
C PRO A 799 17.48 4.87 -32.83
N SER A 800 18.71 5.29 -33.10
CA SER A 800 19.26 5.40 -34.45
C SER A 800 20.68 4.80 -34.55
N PRO A 801 20.83 3.48 -34.36
CA PRO A 801 22.13 2.80 -34.29
C PRO A 801 23.07 3.11 -35.46
N ASP A 802 22.54 3.29 -36.67
CA ASP A 802 23.35 3.56 -37.87
C ASP A 802 23.92 5.00 -37.94
N LYS A 803 23.48 5.92 -37.07
CA LYS A 803 23.88 7.34 -37.08
C LYS A 803 24.56 7.80 -35.80
N THR A 804 24.06 7.35 -34.65
CA THR A 804 24.39 7.92 -33.33
C THR A 804 25.25 7.01 -32.48
N TRP A 805 25.36 5.72 -32.81
CA TRP A 805 26.05 4.74 -31.97
C TRP A 805 27.49 4.51 -32.43
N ASP A 806 28.37 4.31 -31.47
CA ASP A 806 29.80 4.12 -31.68
C ASP A 806 30.15 2.63 -31.89
N ASP A 807 31.02 2.34 -32.86
CA ASP A 807 31.53 0.99 -33.14
C ASP A 807 32.28 0.35 -31.95
N ARG A 808 32.68 1.14 -30.96
CA ARG A 808 33.27 0.63 -29.70
C ARG A 808 32.26 -0.08 -28.80
N TRP A 809 30.96 0.24 -28.92
CA TRP A 809 29.89 -0.45 -28.20
C TRP A 809 29.55 -1.81 -28.84
N LEU A 810 29.98 -2.04 -30.08
CA LEU A 810 29.71 -3.29 -30.80
C LEU A 810 30.47 -4.47 -30.15
N PHE A 811 29.70 -5.40 -29.60
CA PHE A 811 30.17 -6.60 -28.92
C PHE A 811 30.32 -7.79 -29.87
N SER A 812 29.36 -7.98 -30.77
CA SER A 812 29.33 -9.11 -31.72
C SER A 812 28.62 -8.74 -33.03
N TYR A 813 29.06 -9.33 -34.14
CA TYR A 813 28.53 -9.06 -35.47
C TYR A 813 28.45 -10.33 -36.33
N TYR A 814 27.26 -10.59 -36.89
CA TYR A 814 26.97 -11.74 -37.75
C TYR A 814 26.46 -11.24 -39.11
N PRO A 815 27.30 -11.24 -40.16
CA PRO A 815 26.90 -10.83 -41.50
C PRO A 815 26.22 -11.98 -42.26
N PHE A 816 24.92 -11.84 -42.54
CA PHE A 816 24.14 -12.81 -43.33
C PHE A 816 24.26 -12.62 -44.84
N THR A 817 24.88 -11.53 -45.30
CA THR A 817 25.01 -11.24 -46.73
C THR A 817 25.83 -12.32 -47.46
N GLY A 818 25.14 -13.16 -48.23
CA GLY A 818 25.74 -14.23 -49.03
C GLY A 818 25.85 -15.58 -48.31
N THR A 819 25.18 -15.76 -47.17
CA THR A 819 25.11 -17.03 -46.43
C THR A 819 23.65 -17.46 -46.27
N LYS A 820 23.38 -18.78 -46.17
CA LYS A 820 22.02 -19.34 -46.03
C LYS A 820 21.68 -19.68 -44.58
N CYS A 821 21.99 -18.76 -43.66
CA CYS A 821 21.69 -18.95 -42.25
C CYS A 821 20.18 -18.94 -42.00
N ILE A 822 19.69 -19.92 -41.25
CA ILE A 822 18.27 -20.02 -40.90
C ILE A 822 18.07 -19.24 -39.60
N PHE A 823 17.23 -18.22 -39.64
CA PHE A 823 16.84 -17.46 -38.45
C PHE A 823 15.42 -16.98 -38.64
N GLU A 824 14.48 -17.77 -38.12
CA GLU A 824 13.06 -17.48 -38.22
C GLU A 824 12.63 -16.42 -37.21
N GLU A 825 11.34 -16.08 -37.16
CA GLU A 825 10.83 -15.19 -36.12
C GLU A 825 11.25 -15.68 -34.72
N GLN A 826 11.62 -14.76 -33.84
CA GLN A 826 12.22 -15.09 -32.54
C GLN A 826 11.39 -14.55 -31.39
N LYS A 827 11.28 -15.33 -30.31
CA LYS A 827 10.85 -14.85 -28.99
C LYS A 827 12.06 -14.46 -28.16
N LEU A 828 11.89 -13.47 -27.27
CA LEU A 828 12.87 -13.17 -26.24
C LEU A 828 12.76 -14.19 -25.12
N MET A 829 13.89 -14.71 -24.67
CA MET A 829 13.99 -15.73 -23.63
C MET A 829 14.85 -15.21 -22.49
N MET A 830 14.47 -15.52 -21.26
CA MET A 830 15.25 -15.20 -20.07
C MET A 830 15.10 -16.27 -19.00
N GLN A 831 16.24 -16.72 -18.47
CA GLN A 831 16.28 -17.74 -17.43
C GLN A 831 17.53 -17.61 -16.55
N ILE A 832 17.42 -18.13 -15.33
CA ILE A 832 18.58 -18.49 -14.51
C ILE A 832 18.53 -20.00 -14.35
N ASN A 833 19.44 -20.72 -14.99
CA ASN A 833 19.65 -22.14 -14.72
C ASN A 833 20.73 -22.31 -13.63
N PHE A 834 20.85 -23.51 -13.10
CA PHE A 834 21.88 -23.86 -12.13
C PHE A 834 22.51 -25.17 -12.51
N CYS A 835 23.83 -25.30 -12.52
CA CYS A 835 24.47 -26.54 -12.95
C CYS A 835 23.88 -27.03 -14.30
N GLY A 836 24.06 -28.29 -14.67
CA GLY A 836 23.62 -28.77 -15.98
C GLY A 836 24.76 -28.87 -16.97
N ASP A 837 24.40 -29.08 -18.24
CA ASP A 837 25.29 -29.59 -19.30
C ASP A 837 26.59 -28.78 -19.41
N TRP A 838 26.53 -27.47 -19.22
CA TRP A 838 27.72 -26.61 -19.24
C TRP A 838 28.29 -26.31 -17.85
N ALA A 839 27.47 -25.75 -16.94
CA ALA A 839 27.95 -25.26 -15.64
C ALA A 839 28.53 -26.37 -14.74
N GLY A 840 27.95 -27.57 -14.76
CA GLY A 840 28.46 -28.73 -14.04
C GLY A 840 29.78 -29.24 -14.64
N LYS A 841 29.83 -29.36 -15.97
CA LYS A 841 31.00 -29.84 -16.72
C LYS A 841 32.26 -29.04 -16.46
N VAL A 842 32.17 -27.71 -16.36
CA VAL A 842 33.33 -26.83 -16.16
C VAL A 842 33.60 -26.49 -14.70
N TRP A 843 32.80 -27.00 -13.76
CA TRP A 843 32.95 -26.72 -12.32
C TRP A 843 34.37 -27.01 -11.80
N GLY A 844 34.93 -28.17 -12.15
CA GLY A 844 36.26 -28.58 -11.68
C GLY A 844 37.40 -27.73 -12.23
N ALA A 845 37.20 -27.10 -13.40
CA ALA A 845 38.17 -26.22 -14.04
C ALA A 845 38.05 -24.77 -13.55
N ASP A 846 36.91 -24.37 -12.97
CA ASP A 846 36.71 -23.03 -12.40
C ASP A 846 37.45 -22.90 -11.06
N GLY A 847 38.52 -22.11 -11.05
CA GLY A 847 39.37 -21.90 -9.87
C GLY A 847 38.69 -21.23 -8.67
N ASN A 848 37.50 -20.64 -8.84
CA ASN A 848 36.71 -20.04 -7.77
C ASN A 848 35.61 -20.97 -7.23
N CYS A 849 35.27 -22.03 -7.96
CA CYS A 849 34.18 -22.93 -7.63
C CYS A 849 34.64 -24.32 -7.21
N ASN A 850 35.76 -24.83 -7.75
CA ASN A 850 36.19 -26.21 -7.56
C ASN A 850 36.39 -26.64 -6.10
N TRP A 851 36.64 -25.70 -5.16
CA TRP A 851 36.93 -25.96 -3.75
C TRP A 851 35.76 -25.64 -2.81
N ARG A 852 34.60 -25.19 -3.32
CA ARG A 852 33.48 -24.77 -2.47
C ARG A 852 32.79 -25.91 -1.72
N VAL A 853 32.81 -27.11 -2.29
CA VAL A 853 32.25 -28.31 -1.67
C VAL A 853 33.38 -29.34 -1.55
N PRO A 854 33.80 -29.72 -0.33
CA PRO A 854 34.78 -30.78 -0.14
C PRO A 854 34.14 -32.17 -0.30
N ASN A 855 34.93 -33.16 -0.74
CA ASN A 855 34.53 -34.58 -0.86
C ASN A 855 33.48 -34.90 -1.94
N CYS A 856 33.50 -34.16 -3.05
CA CYS A 856 32.71 -34.43 -4.25
C CYS A 856 33.62 -34.38 -5.50
N ARG A 857 33.08 -34.70 -6.67
CA ARG A 857 33.74 -34.49 -7.97
C ARG A 857 32.86 -33.67 -8.90
N ALA A 858 33.44 -32.94 -9.84
CA ALA A 858 32.64 -32.35 -10.93
C ALA A 858 32.17 -33.47 -11.86
N VAL A 859 30.88 -33.50 -12.17
CA VAL A 859 30.26 -34.49 -13.06
C VAL A 859 29.72 -33.77 -14.29
N ASP A 860 29.90 -34.37 -15.49
CA ASP A 860 29.25 -33.93 -16.72
C ASP A 860 27.89 -34.64 -16.84
N PRO A 861 26.75 -33.92 -16.70
CA PRO A 861 25.42 -34.52 -16.72
C PRO A 861 25.09 -35.29 -18.01
N LEU A 862 25.73 -34.95 -19.13
CA LEU A 862 25.55 -35.67 -20.41
C LEU A 862 26.32 -37.00 -20.45
N ALA A 863 27.39 -37.13 -19.68
CA ALA A 863 28.22 -38.33 -19.65
C ALA A 863 27.84 -39.28 -18.50
N GLU A 864 27.56 -38.73 -17.32
CA GLU A 864 27.28 -39.50 -16.10
C GLU A 864 26.25 -38.78 -15.22
N TYR A 865 25.16 -39.46 -14.85
CA TYR A 865 24.16 -38.89 -13.94
C TYR A 865 24.44 -39.31 -12.49
N ALA A 866 25.13 -38.46 -11.73
CA ALA A 866 25.51 -38.73 -10.33
C ALA A 866 25.37 -37.48 -9.43
N PRO A 867 24.15 -36.94 -9.22
CA PRO A 867 23.92 -35.68 -8.50
C PRO A 867 24.41 -35.71 -7.03
N ASP A 868 24.40 -36.89 -6.39
CA ASP A 868 24.88 -37.11 -5.02
C ASP A 868 26.40 -36.97 -4.91
N GLN A 869 27.13 -37.14 -6.02
CA GLN A 869 28.60 -37.02 -6.09
C GLN A 869 29.05 -35.73 -6.78
N ASP A 870 28.14 -35.02 -7.46
CA ASP A 870 28.44 -33.82 -8.23
C ASP A 870 28.58 -32.58 -7.36
N CYS A 871 29.77 -31.97 -7.36
CA CYS A 871 30.06 -30.76 -6.59
C CYS A 871 29.14 -29.59 -6.91
N CYS A 872 28.83 -29.36 -8.19
CA CYS A 872 27.96 -28.25 -8.59
C CYS A 872 26.56 -28.44 -8.02
N THR A 873 26.00 -29.64 -8.21
CA THR A 873 24.66 -29.97 -7.75
C THR A 873 24.54 -29.99 -6.23
N GLN A 874 25.55 -30.52 -5.53
CA GLN A 874 25.63 -30.45 -4.07
C GLN A 874 25.69 -29.01 -3.56
N TRP A 875 26.44 -28.13 -4.24
CA TRP A 875 26.50 -26.71 -3.92
C TRP A 875 25.13 -26.06 -4.09
N ILE A 876 24.47 -26.19 -5.25
CA ILE A 876 23.18 -25.54 -5.50
C ILE A 876 22.08 -26.01 -4.53
N TRP A 877 22.11 -27.30 -4.16
CA TRP A 877 21.17 -27.86 -3.19
C TRP A 877 21.46 -27.45 -1.75
N ASP A 878 22.75 -27.36 -1.39
CA ASP A 878 23.29 -27.12 -0.04
C ASP A 878 22.37 -27.51 1.11
N GLU A 879 22.36 -28.81 1.42
CA GLU A 879 21.53 -29.37 2.47
C GLU A 879 21.87 -28.72 3.83
N ASN A 880 20.91 -28.00 4.40
CA ASN A 880 21.05 -27.22 5.64
C ASN A 880 22.03 -26.02 5.56
N ASP A 881 22.27 -25.47 4.36
CA ASP A 881 23.13 -24.29 4.15
C ASP A 881 24.55 -24.47 4.73
N ARG A 882 25.09 -25.70 4.63
CA ARG A 882 26.40 -26.09 5.19
C ARG A 882 27.54 -25.27 4.62
N PHE A 883 27.42 -24.81 3.39
CA PHE A 883 28.44 -24.06 2.68
C PHE A 883 28.09 -22.57 2.51
N GLY A 884 27.00 -22.11 3.14
CA GLY A 884 26.53 -20.72 3.06
C GLY A 884 25.99 -20.34 1.69
N THR A 885 25.49 -21.33 0.92
CA THR A 885 25.04 -21.13 -0.45
C THR A 885 23.80 -20.24 -0.54
N GLU A 886 22.90 -20.29 0.44
CA GLU A 886 21.66 -19.48 0.43
C GLU A 886 21.97 -17.99 0.42
N THR A 887 22.83 -17.54 1.33
CA THR A 887 23.27 -16.13 1.37
C THR A 887 24.08 -15.78 0.13
N TYR A 888 24.96 -16.68 -0.31
CA TYR A 888 25.81 -16.46 -1.47
C TYR A 888 25.01 -16.20 -2.76
N LEU A 889 24.00 -17.03 -3.04
CA LEU A 889 23.14 -16.91 -4.21
C LEU A 889 22.17 -15.75 -4.09
N LYS A 890 21.60 -15.48 -2.90
CA LYS A 890 20.68 -14.37 -2.70
C LYS A 890 21.29 -13.01 -3.06
N GLU A 891 22.59 -12.83 -2.80
CA GLU A 891 23.32 -11.58 -3.08
C GLU A 891 23.82 -11.46 -4.52
N ARG A 892 23.88 -12.56 -5.29
CA ARG A 892 24.62 -12.61 -6.57
C ARG A 892 23.82 -13.16 -7.74
N ALA A 893 22.89 -14.08 -7.49
CA ALA A 893 22.17 -14.80 -8.52
C ALA A 893 20.81 -14.14 -8.83
N PHE A 894 20.84 -12.90 -9.32
CA PHE A 894 19.62 -12.21 -9.76
C PHE A 894 19.85 -11.24 -10.92
N PHE A 895 18.87 -11.16 -11.81
CA PHE A 895 18.73 -10.08 -12.79
C PHE A 895 18.07 -8.87 -12.11
N ASN A 896 18.52 -7.66 -12.45
CA ASN A 896 17.83 -6.43 -12.11
C ASN A 896 17.69 -5.60 -13.39
N ILE A 897 16.50 -5.61 -13.97
CA ILE A 897 16.21 -5.09 -15.31
C ILE A 897 15.25 -3.91 -15.19
N SER A 898 15.64 -2.75 -15.68
CA SER A 898 14.79 -1.55 -15.66
C SER A 898 13.70 -1.63 -16.72
N TYR A 899 14.06 -2.02 -17.94
CA TYR A 899 13.11 -2.24 -19.02
C TYR A 899 13.70 -3.13 -20.12
N ILE A 900 12.80 -3.73 -20.89
CA ILE A 900 13.08 -4.31 -22.20
C ILE A 900 12.17 -3.64 -23.21
N LYS A 901 12.74 -3.12 -24.30
CA LYS A 901 11.98 -2.46 -25.37
C LYS A 901 12.34 -3.08 -26.71
N VAL A 902 11.35 -3.34 -27.55
CA VAL A 902 11.53 -3.86 -28.92
C VAL A 902 11.00 -2.81 -29.90
N PHE A 903 11.85 -2.46 -30.85
CA PHE A 903 11.56 -1.53 -31.93
C PHE A 903 11.62 -2.26 -33.27
N GLN A 904 10.77 -1.85 -34.22
CA GLN A 904 10.77 -2.33 -35.60
C GLN A 904 10.49 -1.20 -36.59
#